data_AF-A0A2W7IDG1-F1
#
_entry.id   AF-A0A2W7IDG1-F1
#
_cell.length_a   1.000
_cell.length_b   1.000
_cell.length_c   1.000
_cell.angle_alpha   90.00
_cell.angle_beta   90.00
_cell.angle_gamma   90.00
#
_symmetry.space_group_name_H-M   'P 1'
#
loop_
_entity.id
_entity.type
_entity.pdbx_description
1 polymer ?
#
loop_
_entity_poly.entity_id
_entity_poly.type
_entity_poly.pdbx_seq_one_letter_code
_entity_poly.pdbx_strand_id
1 'polypeptide(L)'
;MRARPRIAYVSSDAILPPNRGGRIRAHHLWRAMSAYAEVVPIIIGDAGDPMPRSQARHAGAVIMPRRRYHTKALQRSLRDGGLPSHMPGLWEALGAGDLPEEVWAALADEAALTRHCLNPNRIERLLIHLRRLRPDLIVLNDAAMGAIAPYARALGVPVVVGPYNYDSDLYGTIAALVPDEARQRWFSAAATAFAAAERGFVRHADQLWVCSRADAARFAALAPEVPIRVVPNVFDIGMPTPLPQTRDLVFVGQASYYPNEDAALRLMEVSRGLDRRGVEHRMRIVGRTNAVLREAAGAYPSVEVTGEVPQVGPYVEQAFLVPIALTLGGGTRLKILEALSMARPVLSTPVGIEGIEVESGVHAIVEPDLHAFPEQIEALLNDRDRAQAMALKGWEFARDTYSHEALVRIVGAALRDLGLGAAAPGAACFAANIGARVTDDAISFNPHTRLLSWSFLLRLSAGFEALTAEFDAEGAPDLPNAFVTLKPRRRGYVLVEANAVLPADVAPEALAIQIHAWGRPVLRHPVPAVIPEERAGLLSLEPGVEGVTLLGWTMDPDPAVLPEPLSLDEVGAGGLPRIFQARLDITQATPAVSVTPADGIGQSLTQPFLWTAPRPPSSARLRALAGRHAGETAWLVGNGPSVRIEDLDALAGKLTFCFNRFHLAHDRTKLRASYTVSGDRQMIEDFGQEIVDRSGGTVFVADEHAPELLGGYIWVRQAAIYPSVFSRRADHLVSPGGSSLYVAMQLGYLMGVRNFYIYGADFEFRFEKTFANDPFRIASGEGNHFIADYRGGRPWCPPSLRDIGAGFHIARRVMEAEDGFVRNASRGGRLEMFAREEFDAAVAGS
;
A
#
# COMPACT_ATOMS: atom_id res chain seq x y z
N MET A 1 -15.74 -17.10 30.19
CA MET A 1 -14.44 -16.56 29.71
C MET A 1 -13.98 -15.47 30.66
N ARG A 2 -12.74 -15.49 31.17
CA ARG A 2 -12.17 -14.30 31.86
C ARG A 2 -12.17 -13.14 30.85
N ALA A 3 -12.52 -11.94 31.29
CA ALA A 3 -12.34 -10.74 30.49
C ALA A 3 -10.85 -10.61 30.11
N ARG A 4 -10.56 -10.13 28.90
CA ARG A 4 -9.19 -9.88 28.47
C ARG A 4 -8.56 -8.81 29.36
N PRO A 5 -7.26 -8.92 29.68
CA PRO A 5 -6.59 -7.92 30.49
C PRO A 5 -6.60 -6.56 29.79
N ARG A 6 -6.67 -5.50 30.60
CA ARG A 6 -6.62 -4.12 30.17
C ARG A 6 -5.28 -3.50 30.56
N ILE A 7 -4.55 -2.98 29.58
CA ILE A 7 -3.24 -2.38 29.77
C ILE A 7 -3.34 -0.87 29.56
N ALA A 8 -2.90 -0.10 30.56
CA ALA A 8 -2.64 1.33 30.41
C ALA A 8 -1.21 1.52 29.88
N TYR A 9 -1.08 1.95 28.63
CA TYR A 9 0.23 2.13 27.99
C TYR A 9 0.63 3.60 27.99
N VAL A 10 1.45 4.01 28.96
CA VAL A 10 1.85 5.41 29.15
C VAL A 10 3.17 5.64 28.44
N SER A 11 3.19 6.57 27.48
CA SER A 11 4.37 6.85 26.64
C SER A 11 4.55 8.35 26.43
N SER A 12 5.79 8.82 26.42
CA SER A 12 6.09 10.19 26.01
C SER A 12 6.11 10.37 24.48
N ASP A 13 6.30 9.26 23.75
CA ASP A 13 6.26 9.18 22.29
C ASP A 13 4.86 8.81 21.77
N ALA A 14 4.45 9.41 20.65
CA ALA A 14 3.29 8.95 19.90
C ALA A 14 3.51 7.55 19.30
N ILE A 15 2.47 6.72 19.30
CA ILE A 15 2.49 5.37 18.71
C ILE A 15 2.40 5.39 17.18
N LEU A 16 2.02 6.51 16.57
CA LEU A 16 1.87 6.69 15.12
C LEU A 16 2.18 8.15 14.71
N PRO A 17 2.82 8.38 13.56
CA PRO A 17 3.51 7.40 12.72
C PRO A 17 4.87 6.96 13.34
N PRO A 18 5.35 5.73 13.05
CA PRO A 18 6.62 5.20 13.58
C PRO A 18 7.83 5.76 12.80
N ASN A 19 8.17 7.04 13.00
CA ASN A 19 9.15 7.75 12.18
C ASN A 19 10.44 8.17 12.91
N ARG A 20 10.61 7.75 14.16
CA ARG A 20 11.83 7.94 14.96
C ARG A 20 11.94 6.82 15.99
N GLY A 21 13.14 6.55 16.49
CA GLY A 21 13.39 5.35 17.30
C GLY A 21 12.44 5.12 18.48
N GLY A 22 12.20 6.14 19.31
CA GLY A 22 11.24 6.03 20.42
C GLY A 22 9.81 5.75 19.97
N ARG A 23 9.36 6.38 18.86
CA ARG A 23 8.03 6.12 18.26
C ARG A 23 7.94 4.73 17.62
N ILE A 24 9.02 4.25 16.98
CA ILE A 24 9.10 2.90 16.40
C ILE A 24 8.92 1.86 17.50
N ARG A 25 9.70 1.97 18.59
CA ARG A 25 9.54 1.09 19.76
C ARG A 25 8.13 1.19 20.32
N ALA A 26 7.64 2.41 20.53
CA ALA A 26 6.33 2.61 21.14
C ALA A 26 5.20 2.01 20.30
N HIS A 27 5.31 2.12 18.98
CA HIS A 27 4.41 1.51 18.00
C HIS A 27 4.41 -0.01 18.07
N HIS A 28 5.58 -0.65 17.96
CA HIS A 28 5.66 -2.12 17.95
C HIS A 28 5.28 -2.72 19.29
N LEU A 29 5.63 -2.07 20.42
CA LEU A 29 5.25 -2.55 21.74
C LEU A 29 3.73 -2.48 21.96
N TRP A 30 3.11 -1.36 21.56
CA TRP A 30 1.65 -1.24 21.56
C TRP A 30 1.00 -2.35 20.73
N ARG A 31 1.42 -2.55 19.48
CA ARG A 31 0.90 -3.62 18.60
C ARG A 31 1.08 -5.02 19.21
N ALA A 32 2.23 -5.29 19.83
CA ALA A 32 2.53 -6.59 20.42
C ALA A 32 1.63 -6.89 21.62
N MET A 33 1.43 -5.90 22.50
CA MET A 33 0.49 -6.00 23.62
C MET A 33 -0.97 -6.14 23.14
N SER A 34 -1.33 -5.43 22.06
CA SER A 34 -2.68 -5.49 21.47
C SER A 34 -3.06 -6.87 20.95
N ALA A 35 -2.10 -7.77 20.74
CA ALA A 35 -2.37 -9.17 20.42
C ALA A 35 -2.94 -9.98 21.61
N TYR A 36 -2.74 -9.51 22.84
CA TYR A 36 -3.10 -10.22 24.08
C TYR A 36 -4.12 -9.47 24.95
N ALA A 37 -4.17 -8.14 24.84
CA ALA A 37 -4.86 -7.26 25.78
C ALA A 37 -5.63 -6.12 25.10
N GLU A 38 -6.63 -5.57 25.79
CA GLU A 38 -7.18 -4.25 25.48
C GLU A 38 -6.13 -3.21 25.91
N VAL A 39 -5.52 -2.49 24.97
CA VAL A 39 -4.42 -1.57 25.26
C VAL A 39 -4.91 -0.15 25.02
N VAL A 40 -4.90 0.67 26.08
CA VAL A 40 -5.25 2.09 25.99
C VAL A 40 -3.97 2.93 26.00
N PRO A 41 -3.58 3.53 24.86
CA PRO A 41 -2.42 4.40 24.80
C PRO A 41 -2.69 5.72 25.52
N ILE A 42 -1.80 6.14 26.41
CA ILE A 42 -1.83 7.44 27.08
C ILE A 42 -0.56 8.19 26.68
N ILE A 43 -0.70 9.15 25.77
CA ILE A 43 0.43 9.84 25.12
C ILE A 43 0.67 11.19 25.80
N ILE A 44 1.87 11.39 26.35
CA ILE A 44 2.28 12.62 27.05
C ILE A 44 3.27 13.41 26.21
N GLY A 45 2.82 14.52 25.61
CA GLY A 45 3.73 15.52 25.03
C GLY A 45 3.68 15.73 23.53
N ASP A 46 3.50 14.66 22.77
CA ASP A 46 3.48 14.68 21.30
C ASP A 46 2.15 15.21 20.70
N ALA A 47 1.38 16.00 21.44
CA ALA A 47 0.08 16.49 21.00
C ALA A 47 0.15 17.52 19.87
N GLY A 48 1.33 17.99 19.43
CA GLY A 48 1.46 19.10 18.46
C GLY A 48 1.19 18.73 17.00
N ASP A 49 1.26 17.45 16.63
CA ASP A 49 1.17 17.02 15.23
C ASP A 49 -0.28 16.62 14.87
N PRO A 50 -0.93 17.28 13.88
CA PRO A 50 -2.33 17.04 13.54
C PRO A 50 -2.60 15.66 12.92
N MET A 51 -1.63 15.03 12.25
CA MET A 51 -1.81 13.73 11.60
C MET A 51 -1.90 12.57 12.62
N PRO A 52 -1.00 12.46 13.62
CA PRO A 52 -1.11 11.52 14.75
C PRO A 52 -2.42 11.58 15.51
N ARG A 53 -3.05 12.76 15.65
CA ARG A 53 -4.26 12.91 16.48
C ARG A 53 -5.45 12.11 15.98
N SER A 54 -5.63 11.95 14.67
CA SER A 54 -6.77 11.21 14.11
C SER A 54 -6.58 9.70 14.26
N GLN A 55 -5.41 9.19 13.89
CA GLN A 55 -5.06 7.77 14.04
C GLN A 55 -4.98 7.34 15.50
N ALA A 56 -4.40 8.18 16.38
CA ALA A 56 -4.37 7.91 17.82
C ALA A 56 -5.78 7.87 18.41
N ARG A 57 -6.72 8.73 17.98
CA ARG A 57 -8.13 8.65 18.41
C ARG A 57 -8.80 7.35 17.98
N HIS A 58 -8.51 6.84 16.78
CA HIS A 58 -9.03 5.54 16.33
C HIS A 58 -8.50 4.38 17.17
N ALA A 59 -7.29 4.51 17.72
CA ALA A 59 -6.73 3.58 18.70
C ALA A 59 -7.24 3.80 20.14
N GLY A 60 -8.25 4.65 20.35
CA GLY A 60 -8.75 5.00 21.69
C GLY A 60 -7.76 5.77 22.56
N ALA A 61 -6.70 6.37 21.97
CA ALA A 61 -5.63 6.99 22.73
C ALA A 61 -6.08 8.25 23.47
N VAL A 62 -5.55 8.41 24.68
CA VAL A 62 -5.70 9.60 25.52
C VAL A 62 -4.49 10.48 25.35
N ILE A 63 -4.69 11.68 24.81
CA ILE A 63 -3.60 12.61 24.53
C ILE A 63 -3.53 13.66 25.64
N MET A 64 -2.41 13.72 26.33
CA MET A 64 -2.08 14.72 27.34
C MET A 64 -0.98 15.64 26.78
N PRO A 65 -1.30 16.83 26.21
CA PRO A 65 -0.31 17.71 25.57
C PRO A 65 0.77 18.10 26.56
N ARG A 66 2.07 18.25 26.22
CA ARG A 66 3.10 18.70 27.20
C ARG A 66 2.73 20.11 27.68
N ARG A 67 2.85 20.40 28.98
CA ARG A 67 2.85 21.80 29.48
C ARG A 67 4.28 22.12 29.83
N ARG A 68 4.80 23.19 29.24
CA ARG A 68 6.12 23.72 29.54
C ARG A 68 6.24 23.99 31.05
N TYR A 69 7.38 23.62 31.63
CA TYR A 69 7.67 23.94 33.02
C TYR A 69 7.85 25.46 33.13
N HIS A 70 6.89 26.12 33.77
CA HIS A 70 6.89 27.58 33.98
C HIS A 70 6.87 27.85 35.48
N THR A 71 8.02 27.79 36.15
CA THR A 71 8.13 28.38 37.48
C THR A 71 8.54 29.85 37.32
N LYS A 72 7.94 30.74 38.13
CA LYS A 72 8.35 32.16 38.16
C LYS A 72 9.84 32.31 38.48
N ALA A 73 10.39 31.40 39.29
CA ALA A 73 11.81 31.31 39.61
C ALA A 73 12.67 31.01 38.38
N LEU A 74 12.37 29.95 37.61
CA LEU A 74 13.12 29.62 36.38
C LEU A 74 13.00 30.74 35.33
N GLN A 75 11.81 31.35 35.17
CA GLN A 75 11.67 32.50 34.27
C GLN A 75 12.43 33.75 34.74
N ARG A 76 12.65 33.88 36.05
CA ARG A 76 13.45 34.97 36.61
C ARG A 76 14.93 34.67 36.36
N SER A 77 15.42 33.49 36.71
CA SER A 77 16.79 33.05 36.41
C SER A 77 17.14 33.06 34.90
N LEU A 78 16.22 32.65 34.02
CA LEU A 78 16.42 32.75 32.57
C LEU A 78 16.47 34.21 32.10
N ARG A 79 15.64 35.09 32.67
CA ARG A 79 15.68 36.53 32.37
C ARG A 79 16.95 37.20 32.87
N ASP A 80 17.36 36.86 34.09
CA ASP A 80 18.56 37.40 34.74
C ASP A 80 19.83 36.94 34.01
N GLY A 81 19.81 35.75 33.38
CA GLY A 81 20.84 35.23 32.48
C GLY A 81 20.69 35.60 31.00
N GLY A 82 19.78 36.52 30.63
CA GLY A 82 19.64 37.01 29.24
C GLY A 82 18.96 36.05 28.25
N LEU A 83 18.36 34.95 28.73
CA LEU A 83 17.72 33.93 27.90
C LEU A 83 16.21 34.16 27.73
N PRO A 84 15.61 33.70 26.60
CA PRO A 84 14.18 33.87 26.36
C PRO A 84 13.32 33.16 27.42
N SER A 85 12.43 33.91 28.09
CA SER A 85 11.54 33.40 29.16
C SER A 85 10.52 32.32 28.72
N HIS A 86 10.46 32.04 27.42
CA HIS A 86 9.52 31.12 26.78
C HIS A 86 10.18 29.86 26.21
N MET A 87 11.44 29.57 26.57
CA MET A 87 12.11 28.32 26.19
C MET A 87 11.20 27.11 26.45
N PRO A 88 11.00 26.22 25.46
CA PRO A 88 10.26 24.99 25.68
C PRO A 88 11.09 24.14 26.65
N GLY A 89 10.49 23.70 27.76
CA GLY A 89 11.10 22.74 28.69
C GLY A 89 12.43 23.11 29.37
N LEU A 90 12.70 22.40 30.47
CA LEU A 90 13.94 22.51 31.24
C LEU A 90 15.14 21.92 30.46
N TRP A 91 14.89 21.02 29.49
CA TRP A 91 15.91 20.37 28.66
C TRP A 91 16.29 21.16 27.41
N GLU A 92 15.35 21.87 26.76
CA GLU A 92 15.72 22.74 25.65
C GLU A 92 16.33 24.09 26.11
N ALA A 93 16.16 24.46 27.39
CA ALA A 93 16.82 25.62 27.99
C ALA A 93 18.35 25.48 28.14
N LEU A 94 18.87 24.26 28.06
CA LEU A 94 20.25 23.87 28.34
C LEU A 94 21.20 23.94 27.15
N GLY A 95 20.70 24.29 25.96
CA GLY A 95 21.57 24.67 24.83
C GLY A 95 22.26 26.03 25.02
N ALA A 96 21.96 26.72 26.12
CA ALA A 96 22.58 27.98 26.49
C ALA A 96 23.74 27.74 27.48
N GLY A 97 24.95 28.18 27.11
CA GLY A 97 26.17 27.94 27.88
C GLY A 97 26.23 28.62 29.27
N ASP A 98 25.41 29.64 29.51
CA ASP A 98 25.47 30.49 30.71
C ASP A 98 24.19 30.36 31.58
N LEU A 99 24.00 29.19 32.21
CA LEU A 99 22.91 29.01 33.17
C LEU A 99 23.39 29.22 34.62
N PRO A 100 22.59 29.88 35.50
CA PRO A 100 22.92 30.04 36.92
C PRO A 100 23.09 28.70 37.66
N GLU A 101 23.94 28.67 38.70
CA GLU A 101 24.28 27.46 39.47
C GLU A 101 23.04 26.81 40.11
N GLU A 102 22.06 27.61 40.52
CA GLU A 102 20.81 27.12 41.11
C GLU A 102 19.95 26.37 40.09
N VAL A 103 20.06 26.71 38.80
CA VAL A 103 19.39 26.00 37.71
C VAL A 103 20.08 24.66 37.46
N TRP A 104 21.41 24.62 37.49
CA TRP A 104 22.20 23.38 37.42
C TRP A 104 21.90 22.43 38.58
N ALA A 105 21.82 22.95 39.80
CA ALA A 105 21.45 22.15 40.98
C ALA A 105 20.02 21.60 40.88
N ALA A 106 19.06 22.39 40.38
CA ALA A 106 17.68 21.95 40.19
C ALA A 106 17.52 20.88 39.08
N LEU A 107 18.48 20.78 38.16
CA LEU A 107 18.54 19.80 37.08
C LEU A 107 19.12 18.45 37.51
N ALA A 108 20.03 18.46 38.48
CA ALA A 108 20.63 17.27 39.06
C ALA A 108 19.77 16.65 40.19
N ASP A 109 18.65 17.29 40.56
CA ASP A 109 17.71 16.82 41.58
C ASP A 109 16.94 15.56 41.13
N GLU A 110 16.67 14.63 42.06
CA GLU A 110 15.98 13.35 41.77
C GLU A 110 14.60 13.55 41.14
N ALA A 111 13.93 14.67 41.44
CA ALA A 111 12.64 15.03 40.87
C ALA A 111 12.73 15.82 39.55
N ALA A 112 13.92 16.12 39.03
CA ALA A 112 14.10 16.94 37.83
C ALA A 112 13.44 16.33 36.59
N LEU A 113 13.61 15.02 36.38
CA LEU A 113 13.01 14.28 35.26
C LEU A 113 11.47 14.23 35.38
N THR A 114 10.96 13.94 36.59
CA THR A 114 9.52 13.98 36.87
C THR A 114 8.94 15.37 36.63
N ARG A 115 9.61 16.43 37.09
CA ARG A 115 9.18 17.82 36.91
C ARG A 115 9.17 18.24 35.45
N HIS A 116 10.16 17.82 34.65
CA HIS A 116 10.23 18.13 33.22
C HIS A 116 9.07 17.49 32.44
N CYS A 117 8.74 16.22 32.71
CA CYS A 117 7.75 15.48 31.93
C CYS A 117 6.31 15.59 32.49
N LEU A 118 6.16 15.59 33.82
CA LEU A 118 4.89 15.42 34.52
C LEU A 118 4.84 16.26 35.81
N ASN A 119 4.43 17.52 35.70
CA ASN A 119 4.15 18.32 36.89
C ASN A 119 3.08 17.67 37.80
N PRO A 120 3.00 18.02 39.11
CA PRO A 120 2.10 17.35 40.05
C PRO A 120 0.63 17.28 39.59
N ASN A 121 0.10 18.36 39.00
CA ASN A 121 -1.26 18.40 38.47
C ASN A 121 -1.50 17.40 37.31
N ARG A 122 -0.47 17.09 36.52
CA ARG A 122 -0.57 16.06 35.47
C ARG A 122 -0.53 14.66 36.04
N ILE A 123 0.35 14.41 37.00
CA ILE A 123 0.40 13.14 37.72
C ILE A 123 -0.99 12.88 38.30
N GLU A 124 -1.59 13.86 38.98
CA GLU A 124 -2.95 13.73 39.50
C GLU A 124 -3.99 13.41 38.42
N ARG A 125 -3.99 14.14 37.29
CA ARG A 125 -4.90 13.87 36.16
C ARG A 125 -4.70 12.48 35.56
N LEU A 126 -3.46 12.05 35.42
CA LEU A 126 -3.10 10.72 34.94
C LEU A 126 -3.61 9.66 35.91
N LEU A 127 -3.38 9.81 37.21
CA LEU A 127 -3.87 8.89 38.24
C LEU A 127 -5.40 8.83 38.28
N ILE A 128 -6.11 9.96 38.11
CA ILE A 128 -7.57 9.99 37.97
C ILE A 128 -7.99 9.17 36.74
N HIS A 129 -7.30 9.34 35.62
CA HIS A 129 -7.59 8.60 34.41
C HIS A 129 -7.33 7.09 34.58
N LEU A 130 -6.18 6.70 35.15
CA LEU A 130 -5.84 5.32 35.44
C LEU A 130 -6.86 4.66 36.39
N ARG A 131 -7.30 5.37 37.44
CA ARG A 131 -8.36 4.88 38.35
C ARG A 131 -9.70 4.66 37.64
N ARG A 132 -10.05 5.51 36.67
CA ARG A 132 -11.26 5.33 35.84
C ARG A 132 -11.13 4.18 34.87
N LEU A 133 -9.95 4.04 34.26
CA LEU A 133 -9.64 2.99 33.29
C LEU A 133 -9.65 1.60 33.94
N ARG A 134 -9.26 1.50 35.22
CA ARG A 134 -9.10 0.27 35.99
C ARG A 134 -8.24 -0.76 35.23
N PRO A 135 -6.98 -0.43 34.91
CA PRO A 135 -6.11 -1.35 34.19
C PRO A 135 -5.70 -2.52 35.09
N ASP A 136 -5.47 -3.68 34.48
CA ASP A 136 -4.83 -4.83 35.10
C ASP A 136 -3.30 -4.70 35.09
N LEU A 137 -2.76 -3.82 34.24
CA LEU A 137 -1.33 -3.51 34.12
C LEU A 137 -1.10 -2.07 33.69
N ILE A 138 -0.10 -1.43 34.28
CA ILE A 138 0.42 -0.13 33.83
C ILE A 138 1.80 -0.34 33.23
N VAL A 139 1.97 0.00 31.96
CA VAL A 139 3.27 -0.02 31.27
C VAL A 139 3.73 1.42 31.10
N LEU A 140 4.86 1.75 31.74
CA LEU A 140 5.54 3.03 31.67
C LEU A 140 6.68 2.92 30.65
N ASN A 141 6.43 3.42 29.45
CA ASN A 141 7.37 3.36 28.34
C ASN A 141 8.34 4.54 28.42
N ASP A 142 9.65 4.24 28.49
CA ASP A 142 10.78 5.14 28.76
C ASP A 142 11.09 5.44 30.24
N ALA A 143 12.35 5.84 30.50
CA ALA A 143 12.87 6.14 31.84
C ALA A 143 12.20 7.38 32.47
N ALA A 144 11.79 8.35 31.66
CA ALA A 144 11.13 9.56 32.14
C ALA A 144 9.69 9.27 32.60
N MET A 145 8.98 8.35 31.94
CA MET A 145 7.72 7.78 32.42
C MET A 145 7.96 6.85 33.61
N GLY A 146 9.09 6.13 33.65
CA GLY A 146 9.51 5.36 34.82
C GLY A 146 9.47 6.17 36.12
N ALA A 147 9.78 7.47 36.07
CA ALA A 147 9.76 8.35 37.24
C ALA A 147 8.38 8.47 37.94
N ILE A 148 7.28 8.01 37.32
CA ILE A 148 5.96 7.91 37.98
C ILE A 148 5.61 6.53 38.52
N ALA A 149 6.51 5.54 38.41
CA ALA A 149 6.31 4.20 38.95
C ALA A 149 5.86 4.18 40.42
N PRO A 150 6.40 5.01 41.34
CA PRO A 150 5.90 5.04 42.72
C PRO A 150 4.41 5.40 42.83
N TYR A 151 3.96 6.38 42.04
CA TYR A 151 2.56 6.83 42.04
C TYR A 151 1.64 5.81 41.35
N ALA A 152 2.10 5.17 40.28
CA ALA A 152 1.36 4.11 39.60
C ALA A 152 1.22 2.88 40.50
N ARG A 153 2.29 2.48 41.19
CA ARG A 153 2.31 1.34 42.11
C ARG A 153 1.37 1.54 43.30
N ALA A 154 1.23 2.77 43.79
CA ALA A 154 0.28 3.12 44.84
C ALA A 154 -1.19 2.89 44.46
N LEU A 155 -1.51 2.63 43.19
CA LEU A 155 -2.85 2.22 42.75
C LEU A 155 -3.13 0.73 43.00
N GLY A 156 -2.15 -0.06 43.47
CA GLY A 156 -2.30 -1.49 43.72
C GLY A 156 -2.34 -2.35 42.44
N VAL A 157 -1.84 -1.80 41.33
CA VAL A 157 -1.80 -2.46 40.01
C VAL A 157 -0.35 -2.81 39.69
N PRO A 158 -0.06 -3.95 39.03
CA PRO A 158 1.27 -4.24 38.50
C PRO A 158 1.80 -3.13 37.59
N VAL A 159 3.09 -2.81 37.74
CA VAL A 159 3.78 -1.77 36.98
C VAL A 159 4.98 -2.37 36.24
N VAL A 160 5.00 -2.19 34.93
CA VAL A 160 6.16 -2.46 34.08
C VAL A 160 6.82 -1.13 33.75
N VAL A 161 8.15 -1.07 33.84
CA VAL A 161 8.94 0.07 33.35
C VAL A 161 9.79 -0.39 32.18
N GLY A 162 9.67 0.27 31.03
CA GLY A 162 10.37 -0.06 29.80
C GLY A 162 11.37 1.02 29.39
N PRO A 163 12.52 1.15 30.09
CA PRO A 163 13.52 2.15 29.72
C PRO A 163 14.11 1.83 28.34
N TYR A 164 14.44 2.87 27.57
CA TYR A 164 15.00 2.70 26.22
C TYR A 164 16.48 2.32 26.27
N ASN A 165 17.21 2.85 27.24
CA ASN A 165 18.60 2.55 27.51
C ASN A 165 18.81 2.48 29.02
N TYR A 166 20.01 2.10 29.43
CA TYR A 166 20.54 2.55 30.71
C TYR A 166 21.08 3.99 30.54
N ASP A 167 20.20 4.97 30.72
CA ASP A 167 20.43 6.37 30.30
C ASP A 167 21.53 7.05 31.11
N SER A 168 21.71 6.71 32.40
CA SER A 168 22.78 7.31 33.21
C SER A 168 24.19 7.01 32.68
N ASP A 169 24.46 5.76 32.28
CA ASP A 169 25.73 5.33 31.67
C ASP A 169 25.94 5.96 30.28
N LEU A 170 24.88 5.99 29.46
CA LEU A 170 24.90 6.62 28.15
C LEU A 170 25.32 8.09 28.24
N TYR A 171 24.64 8.86 29.09
CA TYR A 171 24.94 10.28 29.24
C TYR A 171 26.29 10.53 29.92
N GLY A 172 26.71 9.68 30.86
CA GLY A 172 28.06 9.74 31.44
C GLY A 172 29.16 9.52 30.39
N THR A 173 28.97 8.55 29.49
CA THR A 173 29.90 8.27 28.39
C THR A 173 29.97 9.43 27.40
N ILE A 174 28.82 10.01 27.03
CA ILE A 174 28.82 11.17 26.13
C ILE A 174 29.50 12.37 26.80
N ALA A 175 29.26 12.61 28.09
CA ALA A 175 29.92 13.67 28.85
C ALA A 175 31.45 13.58 28.79
N ALA A 176 32.00 12.37 28.86
CA ALA A 176 33.45 12.16 28.82
C ALA A 176 34.09 12.38 27.44
N LEU A 177 33.29 12.38 26.37
CA LEU A 177 33.79 12.32 24.99
C LEU A 177 33.53 13.60 24.18
N VAL A 178 32.58 14.44 24.60
CA VAL A 178 32.33 15.71 23.90
C VAL A 178 33.43 16.74 24.18
N PRO A 179 33.87 17.50 23.17
CA PRO A 179 35.02 18.40 23.30
C PRO A 179 34.70 19.76 23.97
N ASP A 180 33.42 20.06 24.20
CA ASP A 180 32.94 21.37 24.66
C ASP A 180 32.50 21.31 26.14
N GLU A 181 33.07 22.17 26.99
CA GLU A 181 32.84 22.17 28.45
C GLU A 181 31.37 22.37 28.84
N ALA A 182 30.63 23.22 28.11
CA ALA A 182 29.21 23.43 28.39
C ALA A 182 28.39 22.16 28.11
N ARG A 183 28.72 21.44 27.03
CA ARG A 183 28.13 20.13 26.72
C ARG A 183 28.55 19.07 27.75
N GLN A 184 29.81 19.02 28.18
CA GLN A 184 30.26 18.07 29.20
C GLN A 184 29.48 18.25 30.51
N ARG A 185 29.32 19.50 30.96
CA ARG A 185 28.53 19.84 32.14
C ARG A 185 27.06 19.45 31.98
N TRP A 186 26.49 19.68 30.79
CA TRP A 186 25.14 19.27 30.46
C TRP A 186 24.91 17.77 30.59
N PHE A 187 25.73 16.98 29.92
CA PHE A 187 25.61 15.52 29.91
C PHE A 187 25.86 14.91 31.30
N SER A 188 26.73 15.50 32.10
CA SER A 188 27.00 15.07 33.48
C SER A 188 25.78 15.28 34.40
N ALA A 189 25.12 16.44 34.28
CA ALA A 189 23.88 16.70 35.02
C ALA A 189 22.76 15.74 34.60
N ALA A 190 22.64 15.46 33.30
CA ALA A 190 21.70 14.46 32.78
C ALA A 190 21.96 13.07 33.35
N ALA A 191 23.21 12.60 33.32
CA ALA A 191 23.60 11.31 33.88
C ALA A 191 23.19 11.17 35.35
N THR A 192 23.39 12.22 36.15
CA THR A 192 23.00 12.26 37.57
C THR A 192 21.49 12.16 37.75
N ALA A 193 20.72 12.92 36.96
CA ALA A 193 19.26 12.89 37.02
C ALA A 193 18.70 11.51 36.63
N PHE A 194 19.22 10.90 35.57
CA PHE A 194 18.82 9.55 35.14
C PHE A 194 19.20 8.50 36.18
N ALA A 195 20.38 8.58 36.80
CA ALA A 195 20.78 7.64 37.85
C ALA A 195 19.85 7.70 39.08
N ALA A 196 19.29 8.89 39.37
CA ALA A 196 18.30 9.05 40.42
C ALA A 196 16.94 8.43 40.02
N ALA A 197 16.45 8.74 38.80
CA ALA A 197 15.21 8.16 38.30
C ALA A 197 15.27 6.63 38.17
N GLU A 198 16.36 6.08 37.65
CA GLU A 198 16.61 4.64 37.53
C GLU A 198 16.51 3.95 38.88
N ARG A 199 17.24 4.44 39.90
CA ARG A 199 17.11 3.93 41.29
C ARG A 199 15.70 4.06 41.85
N GLY A 200 14.99 5.11 41.48
CA GLY A 200 13.61 5.36 41.90
C GLY A 200 12.63 4.33 41.35
N PHE A 201 12.64 4.13 40.04
CA PHE A 201 11.61 3.32 39.37
C PHE A 201 11.86 1.81 39.50
N VAL A 202 13.11 1.35 39.60
CA VAL A 202 13.39 -0.09 39.74
C VAL A 202 12.76 -0.65 41.01
N ARG A 203 12.77 0.12 42.11
CA ARG A 203 12.15 -0.27 43.40
C ARG A 203 10.62 -0.41 43.35
N HIS A 204 9.98 0.11 42.31
CA HIS A 204 8.52 0.17 42.18
C HIS A 204 7.99 -0.58 40.96
N ALA A 205 8.89 -1.23 40.19
CA ALA A 205 8.53 -2.04 39.04
C ALA A 205 8.33 -3.51 39.47
N ASP A 206 7.28 -4.15 38.98
CA ASP A 206 7.12 -5.60 39.05
C ASP A 206 7.95 -6.31 37.97
N GLN A 207 8.29 -5.61 36.89
CA GLN A 207 9.15 -6.11 35.83
C GLN A 207 9.75 -4.95 35.01
N LEU A 208 11.00 -5.12 34.55
CA LEU A 208 11.67 -4.20 33.62
C LEU A 208 11.69 -4.76 32.20
N TRP A 209 11.35 -3.95 31.21
CA TRP A 209 11.39 -4.30 29.78
C TRP A 209 12.50 -3.53 29.06
N VAL A 210 13.69 -4.09 29.04
CA VAL A 210 14.91 -3.45 28.52
C VAL A 210 15.19 -3.85 27.07
N CYS A 211 15.88 -3.00 26.31
CA CYS A 211 16.10 -3.23 24.87
C CYS A 211 17.20 -4.25 24.55
N SER A 212 18.16 -4.47 25.45
CA SER A 212 19.35 -5.28 25.17
C SER A 212 19.79 -6.10 26.39
N ARG A 213 20.60 -7.13 26.15
CA ARG A 213 21.25 -7.90 27.23
C ARG A 213 22.26 -7.07 28.02
N ALA A 214 22.92 -6.11 27.37
CA ALA A 214 23.84 -5.19 28.04
C ALA A 214 23.09 -4.33 29.07
N ASP A 215 21.94 -3.76 28.68
CA ASP A 215 21.10 -3.01 29.62
C ASP A 215 20.52 -3.91 30.70
N ALA A 216 20.14 -5.14 30.36
CA ALA A 216 19.67 -6.12 31.35
C ALA A 216 20.74 -6.38 32.43
N ALA A 217 22.01 -6.54 32.04
CA ALA A 217 23.11 -6.75 32.98
C ALA A 217 23.34 -5.52 33.88
N ARG A 218 23.30 -4.30 33.30
CA ARG A 218 23.42 -3.04 34.05
C ARG A 218 22.29 -2.87 35.08
N PHE A 219 21.03 -3.09 34.68
CA PHE A 219 19.89 -3.02 35.60
C PHE A 219 19.89 -4.17 36.63
N ALA A 220 20.35 -5.37 36.27
CA ALA A 220 20.49 -6.48 37.22
C ALA A 220 21.51 -6.18 38.32
N ALA A 221 22.58 -5.44 38.00
CA ALA A 221 23.53 -4.97 39.00
C ALA A 221 22.93 -3.90 39.92
N LEU A 222 22.00 -3.09 39.42
CA LEU A 222 21.32 -2.03 40.18
C LEU A 222 20.22 -2.56 41.11
N ALA A 223 19.42 -3.52 40.64
CA ALA A 223 18.29 -4.11 41.36
C ALA A 223 18.14 -5.61 41.02
N PRO A 224 18.93 -6.50 41.67
CA PRO A 224 18.94 -7.94 41.38
C PRO A 224 17.59 -8.66 41.59
N GLU A 225 16.73 -8.09 42.44
CA GLU A 225 15.44 -8.65 42.84
C GLU A 225 14.31 -8.41 41.83
N VAL A 226 14.49 -7.45 40.91
CA VAL A 226 13.44 -7.06 39.96
C VAL A 226 13.53 -7.96 38.72
N PRO A 227 12.44 -8.64 38.31
CA PRO A 227 12.44 -9.40 37.07
C PRO A 227 12.77 -8.54 35.85
N ILE A 228 13.77 -8.93 35.07
CA ILE A 228 14.17 -8.22 33.84
C ILE A 228 13.86 -9.08 32.62
N ARG A 229 13.19 -8.49 31.64
CA ARG A 229 12.90 -9.09 30.32
C ARG A 229 13.57 -8.26 29.23
N VAL A 230 14.32 -8.94 28.36
CA VAL A 230 14.85 -8.32 27.14
C VAL A 230 13.71 -8.27 26.11
N VAL A 231 13.23 -7.06 25.87
CA VAL A 231 12.18 -6.72 24.90
C VAL A 231 12.85 -5.83 23.85
N PRO A 232 13.46 -6.43 22.81
CA PRO A 232 14.30 -5.70 21.87
C PRO A 232 13.45 -4.76 21.00
N ASN A 233 14.13 -3.77 20.40
CA ASN A 233 13.52 -3.04 19.31
C ASN A 233 13.40 -3.96 18.08
N VAL A 234 12.31 -3.80 17.33
CA VAL A 234 11.98 -4.67 16.20
C VAL A 234 11.54 -3.85 15.00
N PHE A 235 11.48 -4.52 13.84
CA PHE A 235 10.90 -4.00 12.60
C PHE A 235 9.82 -4.96 12.08
N ASP A 236 8.97 -4.47 11.19
CA ASP A 236 8.17 -5.34 10.33
C ASP A 236 9.08 -5.90 9.24
N ILE A 237 9.21 -7.23 9.17
CA ILE A 237 10.16 -7.90 8.27
C ILE A 237 9.38 -8.60 7.17
N GLY A 238 9.49 -8.06 5.96
CA GLY A 238 8.89 -8.63 4.75
C GLY A 238 9.76 -9.73 4.14
N MET A 239 9.36 -10.19 2.96
CA MET A 239 10.17 -11.13 2.17
C MET A 239 11.51 -10.49 1.77
N PRO A 240 12.61 -11.25 1.73
CA PRO A 240 13.90 -10.72 1.34
C PRO A 240 13.85 -10.36 -0.15
N THR A 241 14.39 -9.20 -0.50
CA THR A 241 14.53 -8.78 -1.90
C THR A 241 15.92 -9.11 -2.42
N PRO A 242 16.08 -9.45 -3.72
CA PRO A 242 17.40 -9.67 -4.30
C PRO A 242 18.33 -8.47 -4.08
N LEU A 243 19.64 -8.74 -4.08
CA LEU A 243 20.64 -7.67 -4.06
C LEU A 243 20.50 -6.84 -5.34
N PRO A 244 20.51 -5.49 -5.28
CA PRO A 244 20.43 -4.66 -6.48
C PRO A 244 21.71 -4.76 -7.31
N GLN A 245 21.63 -4.47 -8.61
CA GLN A 245 22.80 -4.43 -9.50
C GLN A 245 23.66 -3.18 -9.31
N THR A 246 23.19 -2.22 -8.52
CA THR A 246 23.91 -1.00 -8.17
C THR A 246 25.16 -1.32 -7.33
N ARG A 247 26.07 -0.35 -7.24
CA ARG A 247 27.19 -0.33 -6.30
C ARG A 247 27.02 0.77 -5.25
N ASP A 248 25.76 1.02 -4.90
CA ASP A 248 25.37 2.08 -3.99
C ASP A 248 25.61 1.66 -2.54
N LEU A 249 26.27 2.52 -1.78
CA LEU A 249 26.51 2.38 -0.35
C LEU A 249 25.59 3.37 0.36
N VAL A 250 24.74 2.92 1.27
CA VAL A 250 23.70 3.78 1.85
C VAL A 250 23.83 3.85 3.36
N PHE A 251 23.98 5.07 3.87
CA PHE A 251 23.93 5.36 5.30
C PHE A 251 22.74 6.27 5.60
N VAL A 252 21.86 5.83 6.49
CA VAL A 252 20.70 6.60 6.94
C VAL A 252 21.07 7.32 8.22
N GLY A 253 20.84 8.62 8.34
CA GLY A 253 21.18 9.38 9.55
C GLY A 253 20.53 10.76 9.63
N GLN A 254 20.42 11.30 10.85
CA GLN A 254 20.03 12.70 11.08
C GLN A 254 21.19 13.47 11.70
N ALA A 255 21.55 14.62 11.12
CA ALA A 255 22.65 15.47 11.55
C ALA A 255 22.40 16.23 12.86
N SER A 256 21.16 16.24 13.37
CA SER A 256 20.84 16.80 14.69
C SER A 256 21.27 15.90 15.87
N TYR A 257 21.85 14.72 15.58
CA TYR A 257 22.36 13.79 16.57
C TYR A 257 23.85 13.54 16.27
N TYR A 258 24.72 14.04 17.15
CA TYR A 258 26.17 14.09 16.96
C TYR A 258 26.80 12.76 16.50
N PRO A 259 26.45 11.58 17.07
CA PRO A 259 26.99 10.31 16.57
C PRO A 259 26.74 10.01 15.09
N ASN A 260 25.60 10.45 14.52
CA ASN A 260 25.34 10.26 13.09
C ASN A 260 26.17 11.23 12.23
N GLU A 261 26.40 12.45 12.71
CA GLU A 261 27.20 13.46 12.00
C GLU A 261 28.66 13.01 11.91
N ASP A 262 29.24 12.56 13.04
CA ASP A 262 30.58 11.97 13.09
C ASP A 262 30.70 10.74 12.17
N ALA A 263 29.74 9.82 12.22
CA ALA A 263 29.73 8.66 11.32
C ALA A 263 29.63 9.05 9.84
N ALA A 264 28.81 10.04 9.49
CA ALA A 264 28.68 10.52 8.12
C ALA A 264 29.99 11.09 7.59
N LEU A 265 30.69 11.92 8.38
CA LEU A 265 32.01 12.48 8.01
C LEU A 265 33.06 11.38 7.84
N ARG A 266 33.06 10.37 8.72
CA ARG A 266 33.96 9.21 8.60
C ARG A 266 33.69 8.41 7.34
N LEU A 267 32.42 8.21 6.97
CA LEU A 267 32.04 7.53 5.74
C LEU A 267 32.47 8.29 4.48
N MET A 268 32.54 9.63 4.53
CA MET A 268 33.13 10.42 3.43
C MET A 268 34.62 10.09 3.25
N GLU A 269 35.39 9.98 4.34
CA GLU A 269 36.79 9.55 4.26
C GLU A 269 36.95 8.09 3.80
N VAL A 270 36.04 7.20 4.21
CA VAL A 270 35.98 5.82 3.67
C VAL A 270 35.73 5.83 2.16
N SER A 271 34.78 6.66 1.69
CA SER A 271 34.49 6.85 0.26
C SER A 271 35.73 7.36 -0.51
N ARG A 272 36.45 8.35 0.04
CA ARG A 272 37.74 8.78 -0.52
C ARG A 272 38.78 7.65 -0.57
N GLY A 273 38.79 6.78 0.44
CA GLY A 273 39.62 5.57 0.46
C GLY A 273 39.30 4.62 -0.70
N LEU A 274 38.02 4.42 -1.01
CA LEU A 274 37.56 3.64 -2.17
C LEU A 274 37.94 4.30 -3.50
N ASP A 275 37.78 5.63 -3.62
CA ASP A 275 38.18 6.40 -4.80
C ASP A 275 39.68 6.21 -5.11
N ARG A 276 40.54 6.30 -4.08
CA ARG A 276 42.00 6.10 -4.20
C ARG A 276 42.37 4.68 -4.65
N ARG A 277 41.50 3.70 -4.38
CA ARG A 277 41.66 2.30 -4.80
C ARG A 277 41.08 2.04 -6.20
N GLY A 278 40.43 3.02 -6.82
CA GLY A 278 39.79 2.86 -8.12
C GLY A 278 38.49 2.04 -8.08
N VAL A 279 37.85 1.94 -6.91
CA VAL A 279 36.60 1.18 -6.74
C VAL A 279 35.41 2.09 -7.08
N GLU A 280 34.69 1.76 -8.16
CA GLU A 280 33.46 2.44 -8.54
C GLU A 280 32.37 2.23 -7.49
N HIS A 281 31.84 3.32 -6.95
CA HIS A 281 30.78 3.29 -5.93
C HIS A 281 30.03 4.62 -5.88
N ARG A 282 28.90 4.63 -5.16
CA ARG A 282 28.22 5.86 -4.76
C ARG A 282 27.82 5.80 -3.30
N MET A 283 28.36 6.67 -2.46
CA MET A 283 28.04 6.77 -1.03
C MET A 283 26.88 7.75 -0.82
N ARG A 284 25.68 7.25 -0.55
CA ARG A 284 24.51 8.08 -0.23
C ARG A 284 24.32 8.23 1.27
N ILE A 285 24.34 9.46 1.75
CA ILE A 285 24.04 9.85 3.14
C ILE A 285 22.61 10.41 3.15
N VAL A 286 21.68 9.59 3.64
CA VAL A 286 20.23 9.81 3.54
C VAL A 286 19.66 10.30 4.87
N GLY A 287 18.91 11.40 4.85
CA GLY A 287 18.19 11.93 6.00
C GLY A 287 18.51 13.39 6.32
N ARG A 288 17.90 13.92 7.39
CA ARG A 288 18.02 15.33 7.77
C ARG A 288 19.49 15.72 7.92
N THR A 289 19.89 16.79 7.26
CA THR A 289 21.28 17.24 7.18
C THR A 289 21.46 18.67 7.69
N ASN A 290 22.70 19.13 7.85
CA ASN A 290 23.08 20.48 8.24
C ASN A 290 24.03 21.10 7.19
N ALA A 291 24.39 22.38 7.35
CA ALA A 291 25.30 23.06 6.43
C ALA A 291 26.69 22.41 6.39
N VAL A 292 27.19 21.96 7.55
CA VAL A 292 28.50 21.33 7.71
C VAL A 292 28.64 20.09 6.84
N LEU A 293 27.68 19.15 6.90
CA LEU A 293 27.71 17.95 6.08
C LEU A 293 27.56 18.23 4.59
N ARG A 294 26.74 19.22 4.21
CA ARG A 294 26.57 19.60 2.80
C ARG A 294 27.84 20.22 2.21
N GLU A 295 28.50 21.08 2.98
CA GLU A 295 29.77 21.70 2.58
C GLU A 295 30.88 20.65 2.50
N ALA A 296 31.01 19.81 3.53
CA ALA A 296 32.00 18.74 3.56
C ALA A 296 31.87 17.79 2.35
N ALA A 297 30.64 17.42 1.97
CA ALA A 297 30.39 16.54 0.83
C ALA A 297 30.94 17.09 -0.49
N GLY A 298 31.09 18.41 -0.65
CA GLY A 298 31.66 19.01 -1.86
C GLY A 298 33.11 18.59 -2.16
N ALA A 299 33.84 18.08 -1.15
CA ALA A 299 35.20 17.57 -1.30
C ALA A 299 35.27 16.07 -1.66
N TYR A 300 34.12 15.41 -1.89
CA TYR A 300 34.02 13.97 -2.12
C TYR A 300 33.11 13.68 -3.34
N PRO A 301 33.67 13.44 -4.54
CA PRO A 301 32.89 13.33 -5.77
C PRO A 301 31.93 12.14 -5.78
N SER A 302 32.23 11.09 -5.04
CA SER A 302 31.44 9.85 -4.95
C SER A 302 30.39 9.87 -3.84
N VAL A 303 30.26 11.00 -3.10
CA VAL A 303 29.33 11.15 -1.99
C VAL A 303 28.13 12.01 -2.39
N GLU A 304 26.93 11.54 -2.03
CA GLU A 304 25.67 12.25 -2.23
C GLU A 304 24.97 12.45 -0.87
N VAL A 305 24.67 13.69 -0.50
CA VAL A 305 23.88 14.01 0.71
C VAL A 305 22.48 14.46 0.30
N THR A 306 21.48 13.60 0.50
CA THR A 306 20.11 13.84 -0.01
C THR A 306 19.39 14.95 0.75
N GLY A 307 19.61 15.04 2.07
CA GLY A 307 18.73 15.78 2.98
C GLY A 307 17.47 14.97 3.34
N GLU A 308 16.45 15.67 3.88
CA GLU A 308 15.18 15.02 4.27
C GLU A 308 14.45 14.47 3.04
N VAL A 309 14.09 13.18 3.10
CA VAL A 309 13.38 12.46 2.04
C VAL A 309 12.00 12.01 2.54
N PRO A 310 11.01 11.84 1.65
CA PRO A 310 9.68 11.37 2.06
C PRO A 310 9.71 9.98 2.72
N GLN A 311 10.55 9.08 2.21
CA GLN A 311 10.73 7.71 2.71
C GLN A 311 12.17 7.26 2.53
N VAL A 312 12.67 6.51 3.51
CA VAL A 312 14.04 5.98 3.53
C VAL A 312 14.12 4.60 2.85
N GLY A 313 13.08 3.77 2.99
CA GLY A 313 13.05 2.39 2.48
C GLY A 313 13.53 2.23 1.03
N PRO A 314 13.06 3.02 0.06
CA PRO A 314 13.52 2.91 -1.33
C PRO A 314 15.04 3.11 -1.52
N TYR A 315 15.69 3.90 -0.66
CA TYR A 315 17.13 4.09 -0.71
C TYR A 315 17.87 2.87 -0.16
N VAL A 316 17.36 2.28 0.93
CA VAL A 316 17.96 1.07 1.53
C VAL A 316 17.74 -0.15 0.65
N GLU A 317 16.58 -0.27 -0.01
CA GLU A 317 16.31 -1.31 -1.00
C GLU A 317 17.26 -1.26 -2.20
N GLN A 318 17.69 -0.06 -2.61
CA GLN A 318 18.67 0.14 -3.68
C GLN A 318 20.13 0.02 -3.22
N ALA A 319 20.39 -0.16 -1.92
CA ALA A 319 21.74 -0.28 -1.40
C ALA A 319 22.33 -1.65 -1.77
N PHE A 320 23.54 -1.65 -2.33
CA PHE A 320 24.36 -2.86 -2.37
C PHE A 320 24.85 -3.22 -0.97
N LEU A 321 25.23 -2.22 -0.18
CA LEU A 321 25.77 -2.39 1.17
C LEU A 321 25.39 -1.20 2.06
N VAL A 322 25.16 -1.45 3.34
CA VAL A 322 24.88 -0.42 4.35
C VAL A 322 26.09 -0.30 5.30
N PRO A 323 26.94 0.72 5.14
CA PRO A 323 28.08 0.92 6.02
C PRO A 323 27.71 1.80 7.22
N ILE A 324 28.12 1.41 8.43
CA ILE A 324 27.78 2.08 9.70
C ILE A 324 29.06 2.36 10.49
N ALA A 325 29.61 3.55 10.27
CA ALA A 325 30.87 4.02 10.90
C ALA A 325 30.64 4.72 12.26
N LEU A 326 29.77 4.17 13.12
CA LEU A 326 29.51 4.76 14.43
C LEU A 326 30.69 4.52 15.37
N THR A 327 31.25 5.57 15.96
CA THR A 327 32.30 5.44 16.99
C THR A 327 31.78 5.74 18.40
N LEU A 328 30.56 6.27 18.49
CA LEU A 328 29.94 6.83 19.69
C LEU A 328 28.43 6.54 19.76
N GLY A 329 27.85 6.74 20.94
CA GLY A 329 26.42 6.62 21.24
C GLY A 329 26.06 5.31 21.93
N GLY A 330 24.79 5.13 22.30
CA GLY A 330 24.30 3.88 22.90
C GLY A 330 22.88 3.53 22.47
N GLY A 331 22.35 2.46 23.07
CA GLY A 331 21.06 1.87 22.73
C GLY A 331 21.08 0.99 21.49
N THR A 332 19.99 0.23 21.26
CA THR A 332 19.87 -0.65 20.08
C THR A 332 19.88 0.14 18.78
N ARG A 333 20.73 -0.28 17.84
CA ARG A 333 21.00 0.45 16.58
C ARG A 333 20.00 0.08 15.48
N LEU A 334 18.86 0.76 15.47
CA LEU A 334 17.74 0.50 14.54
C LEU A 334 18.15 0.45 13.05
N LYS A 335 19.17 1.20 12.64
CA LYS A 335 19.66 1.25 11.25
C LYS A 335 20.15 -0.10 10.74
N ILE A 336 20.73 -0.92 11.63
CA ILE A 336 21.11 -2.29 11.27
C ILE A 336 19.87 -3.14 11.07
N LEU A 337 18.93 -3.09 12.01
CA LEU A 337 17.71 -3.88 11.91
C LEU A 337 16.92 -3.53 10.65
N GLU A 338 16.89 -2.25 10.26
CA GLU A 338 16.32 -1.80 8.99
C GLU A 338 17.04 -2.43 7.78
N ALA A 339 18.37 -2.38 7.74
CA ALA A 339 19.16 -3.00 6.67
C ALA A 339 18.99 -4.53 6.59
N LEU A 340 19.07 -5.22 7.73
CA LEU A 340 18.87 -6.67 7.82
C LEU A 340 17.44 -7.05 7.42
N SER A 341 16.43 -6.26 7.81
CA SER A 341 15.03 -6.50 7.43
C SER A 341 14.79 -6.47 5.92
N MET A 342 15.66 -5.79 5.17
CA MET A 342 15.62 -5.67 3.71
C MET A 342 16.63 -6.57 3.00
N ALA A 343 17.27 -7.51 3.72
CA ALA A 343 18.32 -8.38 3.20
C ALA A 343 19.46 -7.59 2.52
N ARG A 344 19.99 -6.59 3.22
CA ARG A 344 21.15 -5.80 2.79
C ARG A 344 22.39 -6.19 3.59
N PRO A 345 23.54 -6.41 2.93
CA PRO A 345 24.83 -6.57 3.60
C PRO A 345 25.13 -5.37 4.49
N VAL A 346 25.60 -5.64 5.72
CA VAL A 346 25.97 -4.60 6.69
C VAL A 346 27.46 -4.70 7.00
N LEU A 347 28.14 -3.57 6.93
CA LEU A 347 29.49 -3.39 7.47
C LEU A 347 29.41 -2.36 8.58
N SER A 348 29.85 -2.70 9.78
CA SER A 348 29.66 -1.84 10.94
C SER A 348 30.82 -1.94 11.91
N THR A 349 31.02 -0.91 12.71
CA THR A 349 31.92 -0.97 13.87
C THR A 349 31.28 -1.77 15.02
N PRO A 350 32.06 -2.20 16.04
CA PRO A 350 31.51 -2.79 17.26
C PRO A 350 30.46 -1.90 17.95
N VAL A 351 30.68 -0.58 18.00
CA VAL A 351 29.73 0.39 18.56
C VAL A 351 28.46 0.50 17.72
N GLY A 352 28.60 0.32 16.40
CA GLY A 352 27.51 0.34 15.46
C GLY A 352 26.57 -0.86 15.58
N ILE A 353 27.02 -2.02 16.12
CA ILE A 353 26.20 -3.24 16.32
C ILE A 353 25.72 -3.44 17.76
N GLU A 354 26.05 -2.53 18.69
CA GLU A 354 25.73 -2.68 20.11
C GLU A 354 24.22 -2.94 20.34
N GLY A 355 23.93 -3.91 21.20
CA GLY A 355 22.57 -4.33 21.51
C GLY A 355 21.90 -5.23 20.46
N ILE A 356 22.65 -5.66 19.43
CA ILE A 356 22.20 -6.61 18.41
C ILE A 356 23.17 -7.80 18.37
N GLU A 357 22.67 -9.03 18.47
CA GLU A 357 23.48 -10.24 18.63
C GLU A 357 23.99 -10.79 17.27
N VAL A 358 24.60 -9.93 16.46
CA VAL A 358 25.15 -10.34 15.15
C VAL A 358 26.43 -11.16 15.30
N GLU A 359 26.65 -12.08 14.36
CA GLU A 359 27.89 -12.85 14.22
C GLU A 359 28.66 -12.30 13.02
N SER A 360 29.90 -11.84 13.26
CA SER A 360 30.74 -11.24 12.21
C SER A 360 31.12 -12.28 11.16
N GLY A 361 31.01 -11.94 9.88
CA GLY A 361 31.24 -12.85 8.75
C GLY A 361 30.02 -13.69 8.36
N VAL A 362 28.99 -13.77 9.21
CA VAL A 362 27.76 -14.53 8.96
C VAL A 362 26.56 -13.60 8.75
N HIS A 363 26.26 -12.74 9.72
CA HIS A 363 25.11 -11.84 9.68
C HIS A 363 25.47 -10.43 9.16
N ALA A 364 26.71 -9.99 9.44
CA ALA A 364 27.27 -8.69 9.06
C ALA A 364 28.81 -8.78 9.12
N ILE A 365 29.54 -7.79 8.60
CA ILE A 365 30.96 -7.60 8.93
C ILE A 365 31.08 -6.62 10.10
N VAL A 366 31.75 -7.03 11.17
CA VAL A 366 32.10 -6.18 12.30
C VAL A 366 33.59 -5.85 12.23
N GLU A 367 33.91 -4.61 11.90
CA GLU A 367 35.29 -4.13 11.70
C GLU A 367 35.58 -2.95 12.65
N PRO A 368 36.47 -3.10 13.64
CA PRO A 368 36.84 -2.02 14.56
C PRO A 368 37.63 -0.89 13.88
N ASP A 369 38.40 -1.18 12.83
CA ASP A 369 39.25 -0.18 12.17
C ASP A 369 38.59 0.41 10.92
N LEU A 370 38.23 1.70 10.98
CA LEU A 370 37.66 2.42 9.84
C LEU A 370 38.62 2.52 8.65
N HIS A 371 39.93 2.39 8.86
CA HIS A 371 40.90 2.36 7.76
C HIS A 371 40.81 1.06 6.95
N ALA A 372 40.27 -0.01 7.52
CA ALA A 372 40.03 -1.29 6.84
C ALA A 372 38.67 -1.34 6.10
N PHE A 373 37.77 -0.38 6.33
CA PHE A 373 36.45 -0.35 5.67
C PHE A 373 36.53 -0.39 4.13
N PRO A 374 37.39 0.40 3.45
CA PRO A 374 37.49 0.34 2.00
C PRO A 374 37.83 -1.06 1.46
N GLU A 375 38.70 -1.80 2.14
CA GLU A 375 39.07 -3.16 1.77
C GLU A 375 37.89 -4.13 1.95
N GLN A 376 37.18 -4.06 3.07
CA GLN A 376 35.99 -4.89 3.32
C GLN A 376 34.86 -4.61 2.32
N ILE A 377 34.64 -3.34 1.97
CA ILE A 377 33.63 -2.93 0.99
C ILE A 377 34.01 -3.44 -0.41
N GLU A 378 35.26 -3.28 -0.83
CA GLU A 378 35.75 -3.80 -2.11
C GLU A 378 35.61 -5.31 -2.20
N ALA A 379 35.97 -6.04 -1.14
CA ALA A 379 35.83 -7.50 -1.09
C ALA A 379 34.38 -7.93 -1.32
N LEU A 380 33.40 -7.25 -0.70
CA LEU A 380 31.97 -7.55 -0.90
C LEU A 380 31.47 -7.13 -2.28
N LEU A 381 31.93 -5.99 -2.82
CA LEU A 381 31.58 -5.53 -4.18
C LEU A 381 32.11 -6.44 -5.28
N ASN A 382 33.17 -7.21 -5.01
CA ASN A 382 33.79 -8.15 -5.93
C ASN A 382 33.31 -9.61 -5.74
N ASP A 383 32.72 -9.94 -4.58
CA ASP A 383 32.13 -11.24 -4.27
C ASP A 383 30.64 -11.11 -3.92
N ARG A 384 29.83 -10.98 -4.98
CA ARG A 384 28.39 -10.75 -4.89
C ARG A 384 27.65 -11.94 -4.26
N ASP A 385 28.09 -13.16 -4.52
CA ASP A 385 27.47 -14.37 -3.97
C ASP A 385 27.67 -14.42 -2.45
N ARG A 386 28.88 -14.11 -1.97
CA ARG A 386 29.14 -13.95 -0.54
C ARG A 386 28.32 -12.82 0.08
N ALA A 387 28.23 -11.68 -0.58
CA ALA A 387 27.42 -10.55 -0.11
C ALA A 387 25.94 -10.96 0.01
N GLN A 388 25.38 -11.63 -0.99
CA GLN A 388 24.00 -12.09 -0.99
C GLN A 388 23.75 -13.16 0.09
N ALA A 389 24.67 -14.13 0.25
CA ALA A 389 24.55 -15.14 1.30
C ALA A 389 24.54 -14.52 2.70
N MET A 390 25.42 -13.55 2.95
CA MET A 390 25.45 -12.79 4.22
C MET A 390 24.17 -11.99 4.43
N ALA A 391 23.68 -11.32 3.39
CA ALA A 391 22.45 -10.54 3.49
C ALA A 391 21.24 -11.41 3.84
N LEU A 392 21.13 -12.60 3.24
CA LEU A 392 20.08 -13.57 3.54
C LEU A 392 20.20 -14.11 4.97
N LYS A 393 21.41 -14.45 5.42
CA LYS A 393 21.64 -14.90 6.81
C LYS A 393 21.30 -13.81 7.82
N GLY A 394 21.69 -12.57 7.53
CA GLY A 394 21.32 -11.40 8.31
C GLY A 394 19.81 -11.16 8.37
N TRP A 395 19.11 -11.35 7.25
CA TRP A 395 17.65 -11.28 7.18
C TRP A 395 16.96 -12.40 7.97
N GLU A 396 17.41 -13.66 7.84
CA GLU A 396 16.90 -14.80 8.63
C GLU A 396 17.03 -14.52 10.13
N PHE A 397 18.21 -14.06 10.56
CA PHE A 397 18.49 -13.69 11.93
C PHE A 397 17.55 -12.57 12.44
N ALA A 398 17.38 -11.51 11.64
CA ALA A 398 16.46 -10.43 11.96
C ALA A 398 15.01 -10.91 12.03
N ARG A 399 14.55 -11.73 11.08
CA ARG A 399 13.21 -12.33 11.04
C ARG A 399 12.93 -13.14 12.30
N ASP A 400 13.87 -13.95 12.74
CA ASP A 400 13.64 -14.90 13.83
C ASP A 400 13.71 -14.22 15.21
N THR A 401 14.52 -13.17 15.34
CA THR A 401 14.86 -12.54 16.63
C THR A 401 14.29 -11.13 16.81
N TYR A 402 14.24 -10.34 15.73
CA TYR A 402 13.91 -8.90 15.73
C TYR A 402 12.70 -8.54 14.86
N SER A 403 11.85 -9.53 14.51
CA SER A 403 10.55 -9.28 13.89
C SER A 403 9.50 -8.87 14.92
N HIS A 404 8.43 -8.22 14.44
CA HIS A 404 7.25 -7.98 15.25
C HIS A 404 6.65 -9.29 15.81
N GLU A 405 6.69 -10.37 15.05
CA GLU A 405 6.24 -11.72 15.43
C GLU A 405 7.05 -12.25 16.62
N ALA A 406 8.38 -12.07 16.60
CA ALA A 406 9.24 -12.39 17.72
C ALA A 406 8.90 -11.55 18.95
N LEU A 407 8.70 -10.24 18.78
CA LEU A 407 8.28 -9.35 19.87
C LEU A 407 6.96 -9.80 20.50
N VAL A 408 5.98 -10.22 19.70
CA VAL A 408 4.69 -10.71 20.19
C VAL A 408 4.88 -11.94 21.08
N ARG A 409 5.75 -12.89 20.71
CA ARG A 409 6.07 -14.05 21.56
C ARG A 409 6.72 -13.63 22.88
N ILE A 410 7.68 -12.69 22.83
CA ILE A 410 8.39 -12.17 24.00
C ILE A 410 7.43 -11.46 24.96
N VAL A 411 6.61 -10.55 24.45
CA VAL A 411 5.59 -9.82 25.24
C VAL A 411 4.57 -10.77 25.82
N GLY A 412 4.11 -11.77 25.05
CA GLY A 412 3.19 -12.80 25.56
C GLY A 412 3.78 -13.59 26.73
N ALA A 413 5.07 -13.91 26.70
CA ALA A 413 5.77 -14.55 27.82
C ALA A 413 5.86 -13.61 29.04
N ALA A 414 6.27 -12.36 28.83
CA ALA A 414 6.36 -11.35 29.89
C ALA A 414 5.01 -11.13 30.60
N LEU A 415 3.91 -11.06 29.84
CA LEU A 415 2.55 -10.93 30.39
C LEU A 415 2.11 -12.17 31.17
N ARG A 416 2.52 -13.38 30.76
CA ARG A 416 2.24 -14.61 31.52
C ARG A 416 2.94 -14.63 32.87
N ASP A 417 4.19 -14.16 32.93
CA ASP A 417 4.92 -14.06 34.21
C ASP A 417 4.23 -13.13 35.20
N LEU A 418 3.56 -12.08 34.70
CA LEU A 418 2.75 -11.14 35.48
C LEU A 418 1.35 -11.67 35.81
N GLY A 419 1.01 -12.90 35.40
CA GLY A 419 -0.31 -13.50 35.63
C GLY A 419 -1.43 -13.00 34.70
N LEU A 420 -1.09 -12.31 33.60
CA LEU A 420 -2.02 -11.61 32.70
C LEU A 420 -2.15 -12.24 31.30
N GLY A 421 -1.61 -13.43 31.05
CA GLY A 421 -1.61 -14.04 29.70
C GLY A 421 -2.79 -14.97 29.39
N ALA A 422 -3.43 -14.80 28.23
CA ALA A 422 -4.17 -15.87 27.54
C ALA A 422 -3.20 -16.85 26.84
N ALA A 423 -3.69 -18.03 26.44
CA ALA A 423 -2.83 -19.08 25.83
C ALA A 423 -2.23 -18.69 24.45
N ALA A 424 -2.92 -17.86 23.66
CA ALA A 424 -2.52 -17.51 22.29
C ALA A 424 -2.88 -16.05 21.91
N PRO A 425 -2.12 -15.40 20.99
CA PRO A 425 -2.49 -14.09 20.43
C PRO A 425 -3.80 -14.18 19.65
N GLY A 426 -4.67 -13.16 19.77
CA GLY A 426 -6.02 -13.17 19.18
C GLY A 426 -6.31 -12.02 18.23
N ALA A 427 -6.76 -12.33 17.01
CA ALA A 427 -7.12 -11.37 15.96
C ALA A 427 -8.14 -10.31 16.42
N ALA A 428 -9.20 -10.75 17.12
CA ALA A 428 -10.25 -9.84 17.60
C ALA A 428 -9.75 -8.77 18.58
N CYS A 429 -8.68 -9.06 19.34
CA CYS A 429 -8.12 -8.09 20.28
C CYS A 429 -7.37 -6.99 19.55
N PHE A 430 -6.56 -7.42 18.60
CA PHE A 430 -5.81 -6.53 17.73
C PHE A 430 -6.75 -5.63 16.92
N ALA A 431 -7.77 -6.23 16.28
CA ALA A 431 -8.81 -5.54 15.53
C ALA A 431 -9.51 -4.44 16.34
N ALA A 432 -9.89 -4.74 17.59
CA ALA A 432 -10.55 -3.79 18.48
C ALA A 432 -9.63 -2.62 18.84
N ASN A 433 -8.37 -2.89 19.20
CA ASN A 433 -7.39 -1.86 19.54
C ASN A 433 -7.05 -0.95 18.36
N ILE A 434 -7.09 -1.46 17.13
CA ILE A 434 -6.89 -0.63 15.94
C ILE A 434 -8.18 0.08 15.48
N GLY A 435 -9.31 -0.15 16.16
CA GLY A 435 -10.59 0.47 15.82
C GLY A 435 -11.18 0.03 14.48
N ALA A 436 -10.76 -1.13 13.95
CA ALA A 436 -11.16 -1.67 12.65
C ALA A 436 -12.67 -1.83 12.57
N ARG A 437 -13.31 -1.04 11.70
CA ARG A 437 -14.76 -1.06 11.52
C ARG A 437 -15.14 -0.63 10.11
N VAL A 438 -16.11 -1.33 9.52
CA VAL A 438 -16.74 -0.93 8.27
C VAL A 438 -17.78 0.15 8.52
N THR A 439 -17.79 1.15 7.64
CA THR A 439 -18.80 2.19 7.51
C THR A 439 -19.16 2.30 6.02
N ASP A 440 -20.36 2.79 5.72
CA ASP A 440 -20.76 3.13 4.34
C ASP A 440 -20.60 1.97 3.35
N ASP A 441 -21.34 0.88 3.59
CA ASP A 441 -21.27 -0.36 2.80
C ASP A 441 -22.26 -0.35 1.64
N ALA A 442 -21.76 -0.53 0.42
CA ALA A 442 -22.54 -0.54 -0.82
C ALA A 442 -22.14 -1.73 -1.69
N ILE A 443 -23.11 -2.56 -2.03
CA ILE A 443 -22.91 -3.77 -2.83
C ILE A 443 -23.97 -3.88 -3.92
N SER A 444 -23.60 -4.47 -5.05
CA SER A 444 -24.50 -4.80 -6.15
C SER A 444 -24.08 -6.10 -6.82
N PHE A 445 -25.06 -6.81 -7.37
CA PHE A 445 -24.81 -8.00 -8.16
C PHE A 445 -25.55 -7.91 -9.51
N ASN A 446 -24.86 -8.18 -10.60
CA ASN A 446 -25.49 -8.29 -11.91
C ASN A 446 -25.66 -9.79 -12.24
N PRO A 447 -26.90 -10.31 -12.28
CA PRO A 447 -27.14 -11.74 -12.49
C PRO A 447 -26.79 -12.20 -13.91
N HIS A 448 -26.73 -11.31 -14.89
CA HIS A 448 -26.41 -11.65 -16.28
C HIS A 448 -24.91 -11.71 -16.56
N THR A 449 -24.14 -10.79 -15.96
CA THR A 449 -22.67 -10.79 -16.07
C THR A 449 -22.00 -11.60 -14.96
N ARG A 450 -22.77 -12.00 -13.93
CA ARG A 450 -22.28 -12.59 -12.68
C ARG A 450 -21.30 -11.68 -11.94
N LEU A 451 -21.33 -10.37 -12.21
CA LEU A 451 -20.45 -9.39 -11.60
C LEU A 451 -20.98 -8.97 -10.23
N LEU A 452 -20.18 -9.22 -9.19
CA LEU A 452 -20.32 -8.60 -7.88
C LEU A 452 -19.47 -7.32 -7.85
N SER A 453 -20.08 -6.18 -7.52
CA SER A 453 -19.38 -4.93 -7.23
C SER A 453 -19.65 -4.55 -5.77
N TRP A 454 -18.59 -4.36 -4.99
CA TRP A 454 -18.69 -4.12 -3.56
C TRP A 454 -17.72 -3.03 -3.15
N SER A 455 -18.22 -2.02 -2.44
CA SER A 455 -17.39 -0.96 -1.91
C SER A 455 -17.81 -0.58 -0.50
N PHE A 456 -16.84 -0.34 0.37
CA PHE A 456 -17.11 0.12 1.72
C PHE A 456 -15.95 0.94 2.30
N LEU A 457 -16.23 1.81 3.25
CA LEU A 457 -15.21 2.56 3.98
C LEU A 457 -14.75 1.77 5.21
N LEU A 458 -13.46 1.49 5.28
CA LEU A 458 -12.81 0.91 6.45
C LEU A 458 -12.21 2.02 7.32
N ARG A 459 -12.61 2.08 8.59
CA ARG A 459 -12.03 2.96 9.61
C ARG A 459 -11.07 2.17 10.50
N LEU A 460 -9.84 2.66 10.69
CA LEU A 460 -8.83 2.06 11.58
C LEU A 460 -7.65 3.01 11.91
N SER A 461 -6.82 2.62 12.87
CA SER A 461 -5.56 3.29 13.26
C SER A 461 -4.34 2.68 12.55
N ALA A 462 -4.44 2.52 11.24
CA ALA A 462 -3.34 2.07 10.37
C ALA A 462 -3.32 2.90 9.08
N GLY A 463 -2.14 3.05 8.49
CA GLY A 463 -1.99 3.55 7.11
C GLY A 463 -2.45 2.50 6.10
N PHE A 464 -2.80 2.91 4.89
CA PHE A 464 -3.24 1.96 3.85
C PHE A 464 -2.10 1.03 3.40
N GLU A 465 -0.85 1.48 3.56
CA GLU A 465 0.38 0.75 3.26
C GLU A 465 0.55 -0.49 4.16
N ALA A 466 -0.09 -0.47 5.34
CA ALA A 466 -0.08 -1.60 6.26
C ALA A 466 -1.18 -2.63 5.93
N LEU A 467 -2.04 -2.38 4.94
CA LEU A 467 -3.23 -3.18 4.69
C LEU A 467 -3.11 -4.03 3.44
N THR A 468 -3.63 -5.25 3.53
CA THR A 468 -4.00 -6.06 2.38
C THR A 468 -5.44 -6.51 2.53
N ALA A 469 -6.09 -6.78 1.40
CA ALA A 469 -7.44 -7.29 1.40
C ALA A 469 -7.61 -8.24 0.23
N GLU A 470 -8.38 -9.30 0.45
CA GLU A 470 -8.65 -10.34 -0.52
C GLU A 470 -10.08 -10.86 -0.34
N PHE A 471 -10.60 -11.48 -1.39
CA PHE A 471 -11.82 -12.26 -1.26
C PHE A 471 -11.51 -13.52 -0.45
N ASP A 472 -12.33 -13.76 0.55
CA ASP A 472 -12.36 -15.00 1.31
C ASP A 472 -13.67 -15.72 0.99
N ALA A 473 -13.53 -16.92 0.45
CA ALA A 473 -14.64 -17.75 0.02
C ALA A 473 -14.42 -19.14 0.64
N GLU A 474 -15.00 -19.36 1.83
CA GLU A 474 -14.85 -20.61 2.56
C GLU A 474 -15.29 -21.79 1.68
N GLY A 475 -14.34 -22.62 1.27
CA GLY A 475 -14.59 -23.82 0.46
C GLY A 475 -14.90 -23.57 -1.03
N ALA A 476 -14.81 -22.33 -1.51
CA ALA A 476 -15.00 -22.02 -2.94
C ALA A 476 -13.70 -22.22 -3.75
N PRO A 477 -13.80 -22.52 -5.06
CA PRO A 477 -12.65 -22.56 -5.95
C PRO A 477 -11.96 -21.19 -6.06
N ASP A 478 -10.73 -21.19 -6.58
CA ASP A 478 -9.97 -19.98 -6.88
C ASP A 478 -10.79 -18.99 -7.74
N LEU A 479 -10.78 -17.72 -7.32
CA LEU A 479 -11.48 -16.60 -7.94
C LEU A 479 -10.46 -15.68 -8.66
N PRO A 480 -9.85 -16.10 -9.78
CA PRO A 480 -8.82 -15.34 -10.49
C PRO A 480 -9.33 -14.01 -11.05
N ASN A 481 -10.66 -13.85 -11.12
CA ASN A 481 -11.35 -12.66 -11.61
C ASN A 481 -11.90 -11.79 -10.49
N ALA A 482 -11.39 -11.98 -9.27
CA ALA A 482 -11.78 -11.22 -8.09
C ALA A 482 -10.63 -10.31 -7.66
N PHE A 483 -10.90 -9.02 -7.60
CA PHE A 483 -9.92 -8.00 -7.30
C PHE A 483 -10.39 -7.16 -6.12
N VAL A 484 -9.49 -6.92 -5.18
CA VAL A 484 -9.69 -5.95 -4.11
C VAL A 484 -8.66 -4.84 -4.23
N THR A 485 -9.13 -3.60 -4.21
CA THR A 485 -8.32 -2.38 -4.29
C THR A 485 -8.54 -1.55 -3.03
N LEU A 486 -7.45 -1.07 -2.45
CA LEU A 486 -7.45 -0.21 -1.28
C LEU A 486 -7.06 1.21 -1.69
N LYS A 487 -7.89 2.19 -1.39
CA LYS A 487 -7.65 3.60 -1.73
C LYS A 487 -7.63 4.46 -0.46
N PRO A 488 -6.55 5.20 -0.18
CA PRO A 488 -6.51 6.06 1.01
C PRO A 488 -7.59 7.14 0.95
N ARG A 489 -8.19 7.44 2.11
CA ARG A 489 -9.13 8.55 2.33
C ARG A 489 -8.65 9.38 3.53
N ARG A 490 -9.19 10.59 3.68
CA ARG A 490 -8.78 11.51 4.75
C ARG A 490 -9.09 10.92 6.13
N ARG A 491 -8.28 11.27 7.13
CA ARG A 491 -8.53 11.03 8.57
C ARG A 491 -8.57 9.54 9.01
N GLY A 492 -7.77 8.66 8.41
CA GLY A 492 -7.69 7.25 8.84
C GLY A 492 -8.85 6.38 8.34
N TYR A 493 -9.38 6.72 7.16
CA TYR A 493 -10.33 5.92 6.42
C TYR A 493 -9.63 5.36 5.17
N VAL A 494 -10.00 4.16 4.77
CA VAL A 494 -9.55 3.50 3.54
C VAL A 494 -10.79 3.03 2.80
N LEU A 495 -10.95 3.42 1.54
CA LEU A 495 -12.00 2.88 0.69
C LEU A 495 -11.53 1.50 0.19
N VAL A 496 -12.32 0.48 0.47
CA VAL A 496 -12.17 -0.87 -0.09
C VAL A 496 -13.11 -0.97 -1.27
N GLU A 497 -12.58 -1.28 -2.46
CA GLU A 497 -13.36 -1.59 -3.66
C GLU A 497 -13.02 -3.01 -4.10
N ALA A 498 -14.02 -3.89 -4.10
CA ALA A 498 -13.90 -5.28 -4.46
C ALA A 498 -14.84 -5.57 -5.64
N ASN A 499 -14.32 -6.21 -6.68
CA ASN A 499 -15.11 -6.62 -7.84
C ASN A 499 -14.78 -8.06 -8.19
N ALA A 500 -15.79 -8.88 -8.49
CA ALA A 500 -15.58 -10.28 -8.87
C ALA A 500 -16.60 -10.73 -9.91
N VAL A 501 -16.12 -11.36 -10.99
CA VAL A 501 -17.01 -12.12 -11.90
C VAL A 501 -17.09 -13.54 -11.36
N LEU A 502 -18.26 -13.93 -10.86
CA LEU A 502 -18.44 -15.16 -10.10
C LEU A 502 -18.69 -16.37 -11.02
N PRO A 503 -17.99 -17.49 -10.83
CA PRO A 503 -18.31 -18.77 -11.46
C PRO A 503 -19.77 -19.17 -11.24
N ALA A 504 -20.35 -19.97 -12.14
CA ALA A 504 -21.78 -20.32 -12.10
C ALA A 504 -22.21 -21.01 -10.78
N ASP A 505 -21.29 -21.71 -10.12
CA ASP A 505 -21.49 -22.47 -8.89
C ASP A 505 -21.22 -21.66 -7.60
N VAL A 506 -20.74 -20.41 -7.70
CA VAL A 506 -20.39 -19.58 -6.53
C VAL A 506 -21.47 -18.55 -6.24
N ALA A 507 -22.26 -18.75 -5.19
CA ALA A 507 -23.25 -17.75 -4.77
C ALA A 507 -22.57 -16.51 -4.15
N PRO A 508 -22.99 -15.26 -4.47
CA PRO A 508 -22.44 -14.05 -3.86
C PRO A 508 -22.44 -14.07 -2.32
N GLU A 509 -23.45 -14.68 -1.72
CA GLU A 509 -23.67 -14.76 -0.26
C GLU A 509 -22.61 -15.61 0.46
N ALA A 510 -21.87 -16.45 -0.27
CA ALA A 510 -20.79 -17.27 0.27
C ALA A 510 -19.48 -16.49 0.47
N LEU A 511 -19.42 -15.22 0.03
CA LEU A 511 -18.20 -14.44 -0.01
C LEU A 511 -18.05 -13.50 1.20
N ALA A 512 -16.80 -13.22 1.53
CA ALA A 512 -16.39 -12.18 2.45
C ALA A 512 -15.17 -11.44 1.89
N ILE A 513 -14.90 -10.25 2.40
CA ILE A 513 -13.59 -9.61 2.27
C ILE A 513 -12.81 -9.85 3.56
N GLN A 514 -11.67 -10.54 3.42
CA GLN A 514 -10.70 -10.67 4.50
C GLN A 514 -9.70 -9.52 4.43
N ILE A 515 -9.65 -8.72 5.50
CA ILE A 515 -8.71 -7.61 5.64
C ILE A 515 -7.61 -8.01 6.62
N HIS A 516 -6.38 -7.76 6.19
CA HIS A 516 -5.19 -7.91 7.02
C HIS A 516 -4.58 -6.54 7.31
N ALA A 517 -4.06 -6.36 8.53
CA ALA A 517 -3.20 -5.24 8.89
C ALA A 517 -1.87 -5.77 9.40
N TRP A 518 -0.77 -5.31 8.79
CA TRP A 518 0.59 -5.83 9.00
C TRP A 518 0.64 -7.37 8.91
N GLY A 519 0.03 -7.94 7.87
CA GLY A 519 -0.01 -9.39 7.63
C GLY A 519 -0.92 -10.19 8.57
N ARG A 520 -1.63 -9.55 9.50
CA ARG A 520 -2.52 -10.23 10.46
C ARG A 520 -3.98 -10.01 10.11
N PRO A 521 -4.83 -11.05 10.17
CA PRO A 521 -6.27 -10.87 9.94
C PRO A 521 -6.85 -9.95 11.01
N VAL A 522 -7.55 -8.89 10.59
CA VAL A 522 -8.18 -7.92 11.49
C VAL A 522 -9.68 -7.82 11.33
N LEU A 523 -10.19 -8.09 10.13
CA LEU A 523 -11.61 -8.05 9.88
C LEU A 523 -11.95 -9.04 8.78
N ARG A 524 -12.96 -9.86 9.03
CA ARG A 524 -13.67 -10.61 7.99
C ARG A 524 -15.02 -9.94 7.80
N HIS A 525 -15.22 -9.28 6.67
CA HIS A 525 -16.45 -8.56 6.36
C HIS A 525 -17.29 -9.43 5.41
N PRO A 526 -18.36 -10.10 5.87
CA PRO A 526 -19.19 -10.93 5.01
C PRO A 526 -20.09 -10.07 4.11
N VAL A 527 -20.48 -10.63 2.96
CA VAL A 527 -21.47 -9.99 2.09
C VAL A 527 -22.77 -9.71 2.87
N PRO A 528 -23.40 -8.53 2.70
CA PRO A 528 -24.69 -8.24 3.33
C PRO A 528 -25.78 -9.26 2.96
N ALA A 529 -26.74 -9.49 3.86
CA ALA A 529 -27.81 -10.47 3.67
C ALA A 529 -28.75 -10.17 2.48
N VAL A 530 -28.79 -8.92 2.02
CA VAL A 530 -29.56 -8.51 0.84
C VAL A 530 -28.61 -7.85 -0.14
N ILE A 531 -28.57 -8.38 -1.35
CA ILE A 531 -27.73 -7.89 -2.43
C ILE A 531 -28.65 -7.35 -3.52
N PRO A 532 -28.71 -6.02 -3.71
CA PRO A 532 -29.49 -5.45 -4.80
C PRO A 532 -28.98 -5.94 -6.16
N GLU A 533 -29.91 -6.43 -6.98
CA GLU A 533 -29.59 -6.91 -8.32
C GLU A 533 -29.72 -5.79 -9.37
N GLU A 534 -28.85 -5.79 -10.36
CA GLU A 534 -29.02 -4.97 -11.56
C GLU A 534 -30.18 -5.51 -12.39
N ARG A 535 -31.24 -4.70 -12.53
CA ARG A 535 -32.52 -5.12 -13.12
C ARG A 535 -32.96 -4.26 -14.29
N ALA A 536 -32.27 -3.15 -14.56
CA ALA A 536 -32.48 -2.37 -15.76
C ALA A 536 -31.17 -1.68 -16.17
N GLY A 537 -31.03 -1.34 -17.45
CA GLY A 537 -29.82 -0.69 -17.92
C GLY A 537 -29.90 -0.09 -19.31
N LEU A 538 -28.82 0.62 -19.67
CA LEU A 538 -28.65 1.30 -20.95
C LEU A 538 -27.96 0.35 -21.93
N LEU A 539 -28.47 0.26 -23.15
CA LEU A 539 -27.86 -0.51 -24.24
C LEU A 539 -27.19 0.40 -25.26
N SER A 540 -27.92 1.39 -25.79
CA SER A 540 -27.46 2.26 -26.88
C SER A 540 -28.05 3.65 -26.69
N LEU A 541 -27.34 4.67 -27.17
CA LEU A 541 -27.84 6.04 -27.20
C LEU A 541 -27.43 6.68 -28.52
N GLU A 542 -28.37 7.01 -29.40
CA GLU A 542 -28.08 7.44 -30.77
C GLU A 542 -28.72 8.79 -31.09
N PRO A 543 -27.95 9.78 -31.58
CA PRO A 543 -28.53 11.04 -32.04
C PRO A 543 -29.37 10.83 -33.31
N GLY A 544 -30.58 11.37 -33.31
CA GLY A 544 -31.51 11.34 -34.44
C GLY A 544 -32.01 12.73 -34.84
N VAL A 545 -32.91 12.78 -35.82
CA VAL A 545 -33.48 14.05 -36.34
C VAL A 545 -34.45 14.69 -35.33
N GLU A 546 -35.19 13.87 -34.57
CA GLU A 546 -36.22 14.30 -33.61
C GLU A 546 -35.80 14.09 -32.15
N GLY A 547 -34.51 14.25 -31.84
CA GLY A 547 -33.93 14.03 -30.52
C GLY A 547 -33.00 12.83 -30.45
N VAL A 548 -32.85 12.23 -29.27
CA VAL A 548 -31.94 11.10 -29.04
C VAL A 548 -32.72 9.83 -28.77
N THR A 549 -32.34 8.75 -29.46
CA THR A 549 -32.94 7.43 -29.29
C THR A 549 -32.12 6.63 -28.27
N LEU A 550 -32.76 6.26 -27.17
CA LEU A 550 -32.23 5.33 -26.17
C LEU A 550 -32.75 3.93 -26.48
N LEU A 551 -31.87 2.94 -26.42
CA LEU A 551 -32.25 1.54 -26.28
C LEU A 551 -31.89 1.10 -24.86
N GLY A 552 -32.84 0.50 -24.16
CA GLY A 552 -32.69 0.05 -22.78
C GLY A 552 -33.24 -1.36 -22.59
N TRP A 553 -32.90 -1.97 -21.46
CA TRP A 553 -33.47 -3.24 -21.04
C TRP A 553 -33.98 -3.15 -19.61
N THR A 554 -34.97 -3.98 -19.27
CA THR A 554 -35.56 -4.03 -17.94
C THR A 554 -36.13 -5.41 -17.60
N MET A 555 -35.95 -5.85 -16.35
CA MET A 555 -36.64 -6.98 -15.73
C MET A 555 -37.99 -6.57 -15.11
N ASP A 556 -38.24 -5.27 -14.99
CA ASP A 556 -39.44 -4.73 -14.36
C ASP A 556 -40.48 -4.32 -15.40
N PRO A 557 -41.79 -4.46 -15.12
CA PRO A 557 -42.90 -4.07 -16.00
C PRO A 557 -42.90 -2.60 -16.43
N ASP A 558 -42.43 -1.69 -15.59
CA ASP A 558 -42.44 -0.26 -15.85
C ASP A 558 -41.10 0.37 -15.41
N PRO A 559 -40.07 0.45 -16.28
CA PRO A 559 -38.81 1.09 -15.94
C PRO A 559 -38.98 2.61 -15.91
N ALA A 560 -38.35 3.27 -14.94
CA ALA A 560 -38.23 4.72 -14.96
C ALA A 560 -37.06 5.14 -15.86
N VAL A 561 -37.35 6.01 -16.83
CA VAL A 561 -36.36 6.60 -17.73
C VAL A 561 -36.27 8.09 -17.43
N LEU A 562 -35.05 8.59 -17.19
CA LEU A 562 -34.79 9.99 -16.89
C LEU A 562 -33.78 10.56 -17.89
N PRO A 563 -34.00 11.74 -18.50
CA PRO A 563 -35.22 12.54 -18.41
C PRO A 563 -36.44 11.79 -18.98
N GLU A 564 -37.65 12.24 -18.61
CA GLU A 564 -38.87 11.59 -19.08
C GLU A 564 -38.89 11.52 -20.61
N PRO A 565 -39.21 10.34 -21.18
CA PRO A 565 -39.15 10.15 -22.61
C PRO A 565 -40.35 10.77 -23.33
N LEU A 566 -40.11 11.27 -24.54
CA LEU A 566 -41.14 11.72 -25.49
C LEU A 566 -41.99 10.55 -25.99
N SER A 567 -41.40 9.37 -26.15
CA SER A 567 -42.09 8.11 -26.46
C SER A 567 -41.33 6.94 -25.85
N LEU A 568 -42.05 5.85 -25.53
CA LEU A 568 -41.50 4.60 -25.03
C LEU A 568 -42.19 3.45 -25.76
N ASP A 569 -41.42 2.69 -26.52
CA ASP A 569 -41.90 1.62 -27.40
C ASP A 569 -41.16 0.32 -27.05
N GLU A 570 -41.87 -0.80 -26.92
CA GLU A 570 -41.23 -2.12 -26.74
C GLU A 570 -40.63 -2.60 -28.07
N VAL A 571 -39.41 -3.15 -28.02
CA VAL A 571 -38.67 -3.61 -29.22
C VAL A 571 -38.16 -5.04 -28.98
N GLY A 572 -38.53 -5.97 -29.86
CA GLY A 572 -38.12 -7.38 -29.81
C GLY A 572 -39.23 -8.35 -29.39
N ALA A 573 -38.90 -9.64 -29.27
CA ALA A 573 -39.86 -10.68 -28.87
C ALA A 573 -40.22 -10.54 -27.38
N GLY A 574 -41.51 -10.36 -27.09
CA GLY A 574 -42.03 -10.09 -25.74
C GLY A 574 -41.69 -11.18 -24.71
N GLY A 575 -40.80 -10.86 -23.78
CA GLY A 575 -40.34 -11.70 -22.67
C GLY A 575 -39.39 -10.91 -21.75
N LEU A 576 -39.21 -11.34 -20.50
CA LEU A 576 -38.25 -10.70 -19.57
C LEU A 576 -36.85 -11.29 -19.71
N PRO A 577 -35.77 -10.47 -19.73
CA PRO A 577 -35.77 -9.00 -19.75
C PRO A 577 -36.34 -8.44 -21.06
N ARG A 578 -37.19 -7.41 -20.94
CA ARG A 578 -37.74 -6.68 -22.10
C ARG A 578 -36.73 -5.67 -22.60
N ILE A 579 -36.67 -5.51 -23.90
CA ILE A 579 -35.91 -4.44 -24.55
C ILE A 579 -36.91 -3.38 -25.02
N PHE A 580 -36.58 -2.12 -24.76
CA PHE A 580 -37.44 -1.00 -25.13
C PHE A 580 -36.60 0.10 -25.76
N GLN A 581 -37.25 0.88 -26.61
CA GLN A 581 -36.72 2.08 -27.19
C GLN A 581 -37.43 3.29 -26.56
N ALA A 582 -36.67 4.30 -26.20
CA ALA A 582 -37.20 5.57 -25.71
C ALA A 582 -36.67 6.72 -26.54
N ARG A 583 -37.51 7.71 -26.82
CA ARG A 583 -37.06 8.95 -27.46
C ARG A 583 -36.91 10.04 -26.41
N LEU A 584 -35.75 10.67 -26.35
CA LEU A 584 -35.41 11.66 -25.33
C LEU A 584 -35.12 13.02 -25.98
N ASP A 585 -35.58 14.09 -25.33
CA ASP A 585 -35.06 15.43 -25.56
C ASP A 585 -33.87 15.67 -24.61
N ILE A 586 -32.66 15.62 -25.15
CA ILE A 586 -31.45 15.89 -24.37
C ILE A 586 -30.66 17.05 -24.97
N THR A 587 -30.13 17.87 -24.08
CA THR A 587 -29.30 19.03 -24.42
C THR A 587 -27.92 18.89 -23.78
N GLN A 588 -27.00 19.81 -24.09
CA GLN A 588 -25.71 19.88 -23.38
C GLN A 588 -25.86 20.12 -21.87
N ALA A 589 -27.00 20.67 -21.43
CA ALA A 589 -27.29 20.90 -20.02
C ALA A 589 -27.88 19.66 -19.30
N THR A 590 -28.26 18.61 -20.04
CA THR A 590 -28.79 17.38 -19.44
C THR A 590 -27.68 16.67 -18.64
N PRO A 591 -27.80 16.55 -17.30
CA PRO A 591 -26.70 16.09 -16.46
C PRO A 591 -26.46 14.58 -16.58
N ALA A 592 -27.53 13.80 -16.79
CA ALA A 592 -27.48 12.35 -16.93
C ALA A 592 -28.68 11.82 -17.70
N VAL A 593 -28.51 10.63 -18.30
CA VAL A 593 -29.60 9.79 -18.79
C VAL A 593 -29.60 8.50 -17.98
N SER A 594 -30.74 8.13 -17.40
CA SER A 594 -30.84 6.98 -16.49
C SER A 594 -31.97 6.05 -16.89
N VAL A 595 -31.75 4.75 -16.70
CA VAL A 595 -32.76 3.70 -16.76
C VAL A 595 -32.73 2.99 -15.42
N THR A 596 -33.77 3.16 -14.64
CA THR A 596 -33.87 2.66 -13.27
C THR A 596 -35.06 1.70 -13.12
N PRO A 597 -34.87 0.53 -12.48
CA PRO A 597 -35.97 -0.35 -12.13
C PRO A 597 -36.80 0.24 -10.98
N ALA A 598 -37.98 -0.34 -10.74
CA ALA A 598 -38.79 -0.03 -9.56
C ALA A 598 -38.13 -0.58 -8.29
N ASP A 599 -37.64 -1.82 -8.38
CA ASP A 599 -36.84 -2.49 -7.34
C ASP A 599 -35.50 -2.94 -7.93
N GLY A 600 -34.39 -2.62 -7.27
CA GLY A 600 -33.05 -3.03 -7.69
C GLY A 600 -32.17 -1.88 -8.18
N ILE A 601 -31.19 -2.20 -9.01
CA ILE A 601 -30.18 -1.27 -9.51
C ILE A 601 -30.38 -1.00 -11.00
N GLY A 602 -30.33 0.27 -11.37
CA GLY A 602 -30.33 0.76 -12.74
C GLY A 602 -28.96 1.27 -13.19
N GLN A 603 -28.93 1.85 -14.38
CA GLN A 603 -27.75 2.51 -14.92
C GLN A 603 -28.01 3.99 -15.18
N SER A 604 -26.98 4.82 -14.98
CA SER A 604 -27.02 6.25 -15.27
C SER A 604 -25.75 6.66 -16.03
N LEU A 605 -25.92 7.14 -17.26
CA LEU A 605 -24.86 7.74 -18.05
C LEU A 605 -24.80 9.24 -17.75
N THR A 606 -23.76 9.65 -17.03
CA THR A 606 -23.50 11.06 -16.75
C THR A 606 -22.92 11.76 -17.98
N GLN A 607 -23.25 13.05 -18.15
CA GLN A 607 -22.76 13.86 -19.28
C GLN A 607 -23.03 13.22 -20.65
N PRO A 608 -24.29 12.84 -20.95
CA PRO A 608 -24.66 12.14 -22.19
C PRO A 608 -24.26 12.91 -23.45
N PHE A 609 -24.09 14.23 -23.38
CA PHE A 609 -23.61 15.05 -24.49
C PHE A 609 -22.22 14.65 -24.99
N LEU A 610 -21.36 14.06 -24.14
CA LEU A 610 -20.07 13.51 -24.57
C LEU A 610 -20.26 12.37 -25.58
N TRP A 611 -21.39 11.67 -25.54
CA TRP A 611 -21.72 10.65 -26.51
C TRP A 611 -22.50 11.21 -27.70
N THR A 612 -23.51 12.06 -27.44
CA THR A 612 -24.50 12.44 -28.46
C THR A 612 -24.19 13.73 -29.23
N ALA A 613 -23.15 14.48 -28.85
CA ALA A 613 -22.76 15.68 -29.57
C ALA A 613 -22.53 15.39 -31.07
N PRO A 614 -22.98 16.28 -31.99
CA PRO A 614 -22.78 16.12 -33.42
C PRO A 614 -21.29 16.02 -33.75
N ARG A 615 -20.91 15.01 -34.54
CA ARG A 615 -19.52 14.78 -34.96
C ARG A 615 -19.45 14.40 -36.42
N PRO A 616 -18.42 14.86 -37.16
CA PRO A 616 -18.13 14.31 -38.46
C PRO A 616 -17.69 12.84 -38.31
N PRO A 617 -18.02 11.96 -39.25
CA PRO A 617 -17.60 10.58 -39.15
C PRO A 617 -16.08 10.46 -39.31
N SER A 618 -15.50 9.52 -38.56
CA SER A 618 -14.05 9.30 -38.38
C SER A 618 -13.29 9.11 -39.69
N SER A 619 -13.89 8.42 -40.67
CA SER A 619 -13.29 8.21 -41.99
C SER A 619 -14.31 7.84 -43.06
N ALA A 620 -14.10 8.30 -44.29
CA ALA A 620 -14.84 7.81 -45.46
C ALA A 620 -14.56 6.32 -45.74
N ARG A 621 -13.34 5.85 -45.45
CA ARG A 621 -12.97 4.42 -45.58
C ARG A 621 -13.79 3.54 -44.65
N LEU A 622 -14.06 4.00 -43.42
CA LEU A 622 -14.90 3.29 -42.47
C LEU A 622 -16.36 3.23 -42.93
N ARG A 623 -16.91 4.35 -43.42
CA ARG A 623 -18.28 4.39 -43.98
C ARG A 623 -18.46 3.45 -45.18
N ALA A 624 -17.43 3.30 -46.02
CA ALA A 624 -17.47 2.41 -47.17
C ALA A 624 -17.58 0.91 -46.79
N LEU A 625 -17.40 0.56 -45.51
CA LEU A 625 -17.56 -0.80 -45.00
C LEU A 625 -18.98 -1.06 -44.45
N ALA A 626 -19.84 -0.04 -44.39
CA ALA A 626 -21.19 -0.19 -43.86
C ALA A 626 -21.99 -1.24 -44.65
N GLY A 627 -22.58 -2.21 -43.94
CA GLY A 627 -23.36 -3.31 -44.54
C GLY A 627 -22.57 -4.31 -45.40
N ARG A 628 -21.23 -4.20 -45.49
CA ARG A 628 -20.39 -5.04 -46.36
C ARG A 628 -20.49 -6.55 -46.06
N HIS A 629 -20.78 -6.89 -44.81
CA HIS A 629 -20.83 -8.24 -44.28
C HIS A 629 -22.22 -8.59 -43.74
N ALA A 630 -23.27 -8.00 -44.34
CA ALA A 630 -24.65 -8.28 -43.95
C ALA A 630 -24.98 -9.78 -44.15
N GLY A 631 -25.44 -10.42 -43.07
CA GLY A 631 -25.78 -11.85 -43.06
C GLY A 631 -24.59 -12.80 -42.90
N GLU A 632 -23.35 -12.30 -42.89
CA GLU A 632 -22.17 -13.10 -42.56
C GLU A 632 -22.01 -13.29 -41.04
N THR A 633 -21.33 -14.37 -40.65
CA THR A 633 -20.93 -14.63 -39.27
C THR A 633 -19.46 -14.23 -39.10
N ALA A 634 -19.15 -13.44 -38.08
CA ALA A 634 -17.78 -13.02 -37.80
C ALA A 634 -17.16 -13.77 -36.61
N TRP A 635 -15.85 -13.97 -36.66
CA TRP A 635 -15.06 -14.57 -35.60
C TRP A 635 -14.17 -13.51 -34.92
N LEU A 636 -14.35 -13.32 -33.62
CA LEU A 636 -13.50 -12.49 -32.78
C LEU A 636 -12.40 -13.38 -32.19
N VAL A 637 -11.20 -13.30 -32.76
CA VAL A 637 -10.05 -14.16 -32.42
C VAL A 637 -9.14 -13.45 -31.43
N GLY A 638 -9.28 -13.81 -30.16
CA GLY A 638 -8.45 -13.32 -29.05
C GLY A 638 -7.04 -13.91 -29.03
N ASN A 639 -6.24 -13.42 -28.09
CA ASN A 639 -4.83 -13.81 -27.93
C ASN A 639 -4.58 -14.70 -26.70
N GLY A 640 -5.63 -15.29 -26.11
CA GLY A 640 -5.56 -16.04 -24.87
C GLY A 640 -4.78 -17.36 -24.96
N PRO A 641 -4.35 -17.93 -23.82
CA PRO A 641 -3.60 -19.20 -23.79
C PRO A 641 -4.29 -20.42 -24.39
N SER A 642 -5.62 -20.45 -24.50
CA SER A 642 -6.36 -21.60 -25.07
C SER A 642 -6.27 -21.71 -26.59
N VAL A 643 -5.73 -20.70 -27.26
CA VAL A 643 -5.62 -20.66 -28.71
C VAL A 643 -4.68 -21.76 -29.22
N ARG A 644 -5.21 -22.57 -30.13
CA ARG A 644 -4.47 -23.62 -30.87
C ARG A 644 -4.24 -23.22 -32.32
N ILE A 645 -3.07 -23.58 -32.85
CA ILE A 645 -2.70 -23.31 -34.25
C ILE A 645 -3.65 -24.01 -35.23
N GLU A 646 -4.04 -25.25 -34.94
CA GLU A 646 -4.94 -26.02 -35.81
C GLU A 646 -6.32 -25.35 -35.94
N ASP A 647 -6.82 -24.79 -34.85
CA ASP A 647 -8.10 -24.08 -34.81
C ASP A 647 -8.00 -22.74 -35.57
N LEU A 648 -6.88 -22.01 -35.44
CA LEU A 648 -6.64 -20.81 -36.26
C LEU A 648 -6.62 -21.14 -37.76
N ASP A 649 -5.95 -22.24 -38.13
CA ASP A 649 -5.91 -22.71 -39.52
C ASP A 649 -7.29 -23.08 -40.07
N ALA A 650 -8.19 -23.61 -39.22
CA ALA A 650 -9.58 -23.91 -39.58
C ALA A 650 -10.43 -22.65 -39.83
N LEU A 651 -10.03 -21.51 -39.25
CA LEU A 651 -10.68 -20.21 -39.49
C LEU A 651 -10.14 -19.49 -40.73
N ALA A 652 -9.14 -20.04 -41.42
CA ALA A 652 -8.57 -19.40 -42.60
C ALA A 652 -9.65 -19.20 -43.70
N GLY A 653 -9.80 -17.95 -44.16
CA GLY A 653 -10.79 -17.57 -45.16
C GLY A 653 -12.18 -17.21 -44.61
N LYS A 654 -12.43 -17.36 -43.30
CA LYS A 654 -13.61 -16.82 -42.62
C LYS A 654 -13.46 -15.32 -42.36
N LEU A 655 -14.57 -14.65 -42.09
CA LEU A 655 -14.57 -13.26 -41.63
C LEU A 655 -14.04 -13.19 -40.19
N THR A 656 -12.82 -12.67 -40.00
CA THR A 656 -12.17 -12.64 -38.69
C THR A 656 -11.73 -11.25 -38.27
N PHE A 657 -12.00 -10.90 -37.01
CA PHE A 657 -11.39 -9.79 -36.30
C PHE A 657 -10.32 -10.34 -35.35
N CYS A 658 -9.07 -9.98 -35.59
CA CYS A 658 -7.94 -10.27 -34.70
C CYS A 658 -7.55 -9.01 -33.93
N PHE A 659 -6.82 -9.15 -32.82
CA PHE A 659 -6.56 -8.02 -31.92
C PHE A 659 -5.09 -7.76 -31.69
N ASN A 660 -4.75 -6.47 -31.59
CA ASN A 660 -3.44 -6.01 -31.14
C ASN A 660 -2.29 -6.68 -31.93
N ARG A 661 -1.36 -7.37 -31.24
CA ARG A 661 -0.17 -7.97 -31.85
C ARG A 661 -0.38 -9.41 -32.36
N PHE A 662 -1.59 -9.75 -32.83
CA PHE A 662 -1.88 -11.10 -33.36
C PHE A 662 -0.94 -11.49 -34.51
N HIS A 663 -0.40 -10.51 -35.25
CA HIS A 663 0.53 -10.72 -36.35
C HIS A 663 1.80 -11.50 -35.99
N LEU A 664 2.18 -11.53 -34.71
CA LEU A 664 3.28 -12.34 -34.21
C LEU A 664 3.05 -13.85 -34.40
N ALA A 665 1.80 -14.28 -34.60
CA ALA A 665 1.45 -15.68 -34.87
C ALA A 665 1.52 -16.04 -36.36
N HIS A 666 1.66 -15.09 -37.29
CA HIS A 666 1.51 -15.33 -38.74
C HIS A 666 2.48 -16.37 -39.31
N ASP A 667 3.65 -16.55 -38.71
CA ASP A 667 4.65 -17.55 -39.15
C ASP A 667 4.25 -18.98 -38.75
N ARG A 668 3.26 -19.13 -37.87
CA ARG A 668 2.82 -20.42 -37.30
C ARG A 668 1.44 -20.84 -37.76
N THR A 669 0.64 -19.94 -38.34
CA THR A 669 -0.72 -20.22 -38.81
C THR A 669 -0.97 -19.69 -40.22
N LYS A 670 -1.91 -20.32 -40.94
CA LYS A 670 -2.45 -19.87 -42.22
C LYS A 670 -3.45 -18.72 -42.08
N LEU A 671 -4.00 -18.48 -40.88
CA LEU A 671 -4.96 -17.41 -40.66
C LEU A 671 -4.33 -16.05 -40.97
N ARG A 672 -5.04 -15.26 -41.78
CA ARG A 672 -4.74 -13.85 -42.01
C ARG A 672 -6.00 -13.06 -41.73
N ALA A 673 -5.90 -12.12 -40.79
CA ALA A 673 -7.05 -11.38 -40.32
C ALA A 673 -7.71 -10.59 -41.45
N SER A 674 -9.05 -10.70 -41.58
CA SER A 674 -9.82 -9.76 -42.40
C SER A 674 -9.66 -8.34 -41.84
N TYR A 675 -9.77 -8.24 -40.51
CA TYR A 675 -9.70 -7.00 -39.76
C TYR A 675 -8.80 -7.17 -38.52
N THR A 676 -7.91 -6.21 -38.28
CA THR A 676 -7.16 -6.12 -37.02
C THR A 676 -7.64 -4.91 -36.23
N VAL A 677 -7.94 -5.07 -34.94
CA VAL A 677 -8.47 -3.99 -34.10
C VAL A 677 -7.59 -3.79 -32.87
N SER A 678 -7.23 -2.54 -32.59
CA SER A 678 -6.58 -2.12 -31.35
C SER A 678 -7.34 -0.91 -30.78
N GLY A 679 -7.98 -1.08 -29.62
CA GLY A 679 -8.67 -0.01 -28.87
C GLY A 679 -8.09 0.25 -27.48
N ASP A 680 -7.01 -0.46 -27.14
CA ASP A 680 -6.25 -0.25 -25.91
C ASP A 680 -5.21 0.85 -26.14
N ARG A 681 -5.35 1.98 -25.43
CA ARG A 681 -4.46 3.13 -25.56
C ARG A 681 -3.01 2.77 -25.28
N GLN A 682 -2.75 1.97 -24.25
CA GLN A 682 -1.38 1.59 -23.90
C GLN A 682 -0.78 0.69 -24.99
N MET A 683 -1.56 -0.23 -25.55
CA MET A 683 -1.12 -1.07 -26.67
C MET A 683 -0.78 -0.23 -27.91
N ILE A 684 -1.59 0.80 -28.19
CA ILE A 684 -1.35 1.73 -29.30
C ILE A 684 -0.08 2.55 -29.07
N GLU A 685 0.11 3.09 -27.87
CA GLU A 685 1.31 3.83 -27.49
C GLU A 685 2.58 2.95 -27.58
N ASP A 686 2.49 1.70 -27.12
CA ASP A 686 3.64 0.80 -27.05
C ASP A 686 4.01 0.18 -28.42
N PHE A 687 3.00 -0.19 -29.21
CA PHE A 687 3.15 -1.08 -30.38
C PHE A 687 2.30 -0.65 -31.59
N GLY A 688 1.64 0.50 -31.57
CA GLY A 688 0.71 0.93 -32.62
C GLY A 688 1.32 0.90 -34.02
N GLN A 689 2.55 1.43 -34.18
CA GLN A 689 3.23 1.44 -35.48
C GLN A 689 3.52 0.01 -35.97
N GLU A 690 3.99 -0.87 -35.08
CA GLU A 690 4.23 -2.28 -35.40
C GLU A 690 2.95 -2.97 -35.88
N ILE A 691 1.82 -2.72 -35.21
CA ILE A 691 0.52 -3.29 -35.56
C ILE A 691 0.10 -2.81 -36.95
N VAL A 692 0.22 -1.52 -37.27
CA VAL A 692 -0.13 -0.98 -38.59
C VAL A 692 0.74 -1.61 -39.70
N ASP A 693 2.03 -1.77 -39.44
CA ASP A 693 2.97 -2.24 -40.47
C ASP A 693 2.89 -3.74 -40.75
N ARG A 694 2.53 -4.55 -39.74
CA ARG A 694 2.71 -6.02 -39.80
C ARG A 694 1.42 -6.85 -39.79
N SER A 695 0.28 -6.26 -39.40
CA SER A 695 -0.95 -7.05 -39.21
C SER A 695 -1.61 -7.52 -40.50
N GLY A 696 -1.35 -6.85 -41.62
CA GLY A 696 -2.10 -7.10 -42.85
C GLY A 696 -3.60 -6.85 -42.69
N GLY A 697 -4.38 -7.15 -43.75
CA GLY A 697 -5.81 -6.89 -43.77
C GLY A 697 -6.13 -5.39 -43.60
N THR A 698 -7.33 -5.09 -43.09
CA THR A 698 -7.69 -3.70 -42.71
C THR A 698 -7.46 -3.49 -41.21
N VAL A 699 -6.59 -2.55 -40.87
CA VAL A 699 -6.25 -2.23 -39.47
C VAL A 699 -7.10 -1.07 -38.96
N PHE A 700 -7.79 -1.28 -37.85
CA PHE A 700 -8.52 -0.26 -37.10
C PHE A 700 -7.74 0.10 -35.83
N VAL A 701 -7.56 1.40 -35.63
CA VAL A 701 -6.99 1.95 -34.40
C VAL A 701 -8.03 2.86 -33.75
N ALA A 702 -8.53 2.44 -32.60
CA ALA A 702 -9.56 3.13 -31.86
C ALA A 702 -8.95 3.93 -30.71
N ASP A 703 -9.03 5.25 -30.81
CA ASP A 703 -8.54 6.18 -29.80
C ASP A 703 -9.33 7.51 -29.86
N GLU A 704 -9.28 8.29 -28.80
CA GLU A 704 -10.01 9.56 -28.69
C GLU A 704 -9.61 10.55 -29.79
N HIS A 705 -8.32 10.53 -30.14
CA HIS A 705 -7.71 11.32 -31.20
C HIS A 705 -7.06 10.40 -32.22
N ALA A 706 -6.87 10.88 -33.44
CA ALA A 706 -6.13 10.11 -34.44
C ALA A 706 -4.66 10.00 -33.98
N PRO A 707 -4.14 8.78 -33.76
CA PRO A 707 -2.78 8.61 -33.28
C PRO A 707 -1.76 8.94 -34.38
N GLU A 708 -0.57 9.39 -33.99
CA GLU A 708 0.52 9.74 -34.89
C GLU A 708 1.24 8.49 -35.44
N LEU A 709 0.51 7.71 -36.24
CA LEU A 709 1.00 6.48 -36.88
C LEU A 709 1.15 6.68 -38.39
N LEU A 710 2.18 6.08 -38.96
CA LEU A 710 2.41 6.04 -40.41
C LEU A 710 1.76 4.79 -41.01
N GLY A 711 1.33 4.88 -42.27
CA GLY A 711 0.81 3.73 -43.03
C GLY A 711 -0.71 3.65 -43.12
N GLY A 712 -1.21 2.47 -43.49
CA GLY A 712 -2.55 2.27 -44.05
C GLY A 712 -3.66 1.91 -43.06
N TYR A 713 -3.79 2.57 -41.91
CA TYR A 713 -4.84 2.25 -40.92
C TYR A 713 -6.13 3.08 -41.09
N ILE A 714 -7.21 2.66 -40.42
CA ILE A 714 -8.46 3.40 -40.28
C ILE A 714 -8.61 3.82 -38.82
N TRP A 715 -8.60 5.12 -38.58
CA TRP A 715 -8.92 5.66 -37.26
C TRP A 715 -10.41 5.53 -36.95
N VAL A 716 -10.70 5.06 -35.74
CA VAL A 716 -12.05 4.97 -35.17
C VAL A 716 -12.06 5.85 -33.93
N ARG A 717 -12.93 6.86 -33.90
CA ARG A 717 -13.03 7.73 -32.73
C ARG A 717 -13.60 6.97 -31.54
N GLN A 718 -12.88 6.95 -30.43
CA GLN A 718 -13.31 6.32 -29.19
C GLN A 718 -13.70 7.37 -28.14
N ALA A 719 -14.77 7.14 -27.38
CA ALA A 719 -15.13 7.97 -26.22
C ALA A 719 -15.13 7.14 -24.94
N ALA A 720 -14.29 7.54 -23.99
CA ALA A 720 -14.25 6.94 -22.65
C ALA A 720 -15.43 7.45 -21.81
N ILE A 721 -16.54 6.73 -21.87
CA ILE A 721 -17.74 6.98 -21.06
C ILE A 721 -18.05 5.77 -20.17
N TYR A 722 -18.64 6.03 -19.00
CA TYR A 722 -19.07 5.00 -18.07
C TYR A 722 -20.50 5.29 -17.55
N PRO A 723 -21.39 4.28 -17.49
CA PRO A 723 -21.24 2.96 -18.11
C PRO A 723 -21.04 3.08 -19.63
N SER A 724 -20.39 2.11 -20.25
CA SER A 724 -20.26 2.07 -21.71
C SER A 724 -21.63 1.89 -22.35
N VAL A 725 -21.84 2.46 -23.55
CA VAL A 725 -23.02 2.16 -24.38
C VAL A 725 -22.56 1.60 -25.73
N PHE A 726 -23.44 0.86 -26.39
CA PHE A 726 -23.16 0.31 -27.71
C PHE A 726 -23.36 1.39 -28.77
N SER A 727 -22.38 1.54 -29.66
CA SER A 727 -22.55 2.37 -30.85
C SER A 727 -23.10 1.57 -32.01
N ARG A 728 -24.25 2.00 -32.51
CA ARG A 728 -24.82 1.57 -33.80
C ARG A 728 -24.27 2.41 -34.96
N ARG A 729 -23.56 3.50 -34.65
CA ARG A 729 -22.93 4.46 -35.56
C ARG A 729 -21.41 4.50 -35.33
N ALA A 730 -20.75 3.34 -35.45
CA ALA A 730 -19.31 3.21 -35.19
C ALA A 730 -18.45 4.08 -36.11
N ASP A 731 -18.99 4.58 -37.23
CA ASP A 731 -18.33 5.56 -38.08
C ASP A 731 -18.23 6.95 -37.44
N HIS A 732 -19.02 7.26 -36.42
CA HIS A 732 -18.94 8.52 -35.66
C HIS A 732 -18.14 8.36 -34.37
N LEU A 733 -18.46 7.32 -33.60
CA LEU A 733 -17.95 7.12 -32.25
C LEU A 733 -18.13 5.66 -31.83
N VAL A 734 -17.20 5.12 -31.05
CA VAL A 734 -17.34 3.84 -30.34
C VAL A 734 -17.04 4.02 -28.86
N SER A 735 -17.58 3.13 -28.03
CA SER A 735 -17.21 3.03 -26.62
C SER A 735 -16.14 1.95 -26.45
N PRO A 736 -15.13 2.12 -25.59
CA PRO A 736 -14.08 1.13 -25.39
C PRO A 736 -14.58 -0.16 -24.73
N GLY A 737 -15.58 -0.08 -23.84
CA GLY A 737 -16.07 -1.22 -23.05
C GLY A 737 -14.98 -2.02 -22.35
N GLY A 738 -13.82 -1.40 -22.06
CA GLY A 738 -12.65 -2.07 -21.50
C GLY A 738 -11.99 -3.14 -22.38
N SER A 739 -12.41 -3.34 -23.65
CA SER A 739 -11.89 -4.43 -24.50
C SER A 739 -11.95 -4.12 -26.00
N SER A 740 -10.88 -4.46 -26.72
CA SER A 740 -10.85 -4.34 -28.19
C SER A 740 -11.88 -5.25 -28.88
N LEU A 741 -12.31 -6.34 -28.24
CA LEU A 741 -13.40 -7.18 -28.74
C LEU A 741 -14.72 -6.41 -28.80
N TYR A 742 -14.99 -5.57 -27.79
CA TYR A 742 -16.22 -4.76 -27.75
C TYR A 742 -16.22 -3.67 -28.83
N VAL A 743 -15.05 -3.09 -29.11
CA VAL A 743 -14.85 -2.18 -30.25
C VAL A 743 -15.12 -2.92 -31.58
N ALA A 744 -14.58 -4.13 -31.75
CA ALA A 744 -14.83 -4.93 -32.94
C ALA A 744 -16.31 -5.29 -33.14
N MET A 745 -17.06 -5.58 -32.07
CA MET A 745 -18.51 -5.83 -32.17
C MET A 745 -19.27 -4.62 -32.71
N GLN A 746 -18.93 -3.40 -32.28
CA GLN A 746 -19.54 -2.16 -32.80
C GLN A 746 -19.17 -1.91 -34.27
N LEU A 747 -17.91 -2.18 -34.64
CA LEU A 747 -17.46 -2.11 -36.04
C LEU A 747 -18.16 -3.16 -36.92
N GLY A 748 -18.24 -4.41 -36.47
CA GLY A 748 -18.96 -5.48 -37.15
C GLY A 748 -20.45 -5.17 -37.29
N TYR A 749 -21.07 -4.55 -36.28
CA TYR A 749 -22.46 -4.11 -36.34
C TYR A 749 -22.68 -3.09 -37.47
N LEU A 750 -21.81 -2.08 -37.60
CA LEU A 750 -21.81 -1.14 -38.73
C LEU A 750 -21.66 -1.87 -40.07
N MET A 751 -20.81 -2.90 -40.12
CA MET A 751 -20.60 -3.73 -41.31
C MET A 751 -21.76 -4.69 -41.62
N GLY A 752 -22.81 -4.73 -40.80
CA GLY A 752 -24.00 -5.57 -41.01
C GLY A 752 -23.93 -6.94 -40.34
N VAL A 753 -22.88 -7.25 -39.59
CA VAL A 753 -22.76 -8.50 -38.84
C VAL A 753 -23.69 -8.46 -37.62
N ARG A 754 -24.41 -9.57 -37.39
CA ARG A 754 -25.24 -9.80 -36.21
C ARG A 754 -24.88 -11.08 -35.44
N ASN A 755 -24.10 -11.95 -36.06
CA ASN A 755 -23.69 -13.24 -35.52
C ASN A 755 -22.18 -13.23 -35.27
N PHE A 756 -21.77 -13.39 -34.01
CA PHE A 756 -20.37 -13.39 -33.59
C PHE A 756 -20.02 -14.66 -32.83
N TYR A 757 -18.92 -15.30 -33.20
CA TYR A 757 -18.22 -16.26 -32.37
C TYR A 757 -16.99 -15.63 -31.74
N ILE A 758 -16.74 -15.91 -30.46
CA ILE A 758 -15.53 -15.51 -29.75
C ILE A 758 -14.65 -16.75 -29.55
N TYR A 759 -13.40 -16.67 -29.97
CA TYR A 759 -12.42 -17.75 -29.80
C TYR A 759 -11.12 -17.20 -29.21
N GLY A 760 -10.56 -17.87 -28.20
CA GLY A 760 -9.28 -17.46 -27.60
C GLY A 760 -9.38 -16.26 -26.64
N ALA A 761 -10.54 -16.05 -26.02
CA ALA A 761 -10.74 -15.03 -25.00
C ALA A 761 -10.96 -15.69 -23.63
N ASP A 762 -9.87 -16.04 -22.95
CA ASP A 762 -9.94 -16.95 -21.79
C ASP A 762 -10.41 -16.32 -20.49
N PHE A 763 -10.34 -15.00 -20.34
CA PHE A 763 -10.81 -14.31 -19.13
C PHE A 763 -10.21 -14.89 -17.83
N GLU A 764 -8.93 -15.26 -17.88
CA GLU A 764 -8.14 -15.64 -16.72
C GLU A 764 -6.82 -14.88 -16.80
N PHE A 765 -6.64 -13.87 -15.95
CA PHE A 765 -5.48 -12.98 -15.98
C PHE A 765 -4.62 -13.17 -14.72
N ARG A 766 -3.34 -13.45 -14.90
CA ARG A 766 -2.36 -13.60 -13.83
C ARG A 766 -1.27 -12.55 -13.99
N PHE A 767 -0.99 -11.78 -12.95
CA PHE A 767 0.01 -10.73 -12.98
C PHE A 767 0.55 -10.38 -11.61
N GLU A 768 1.76 -9.84 -11.60
CA GLU A 768 2.37 -9.25 -10.41
C GLU A 768 2.11 -7.75 -10.39
N LYS A 769 1.62 -7.22 -9.26
CA LYS A 769 1.41 -5.78 -9.09
C LYS A 769 2.77 -5.07 -8.98
N THR A 770 3.04 -4.12 -9.85
CA THR A 770 4.22 -3.25 -9.80
C THR A 770 3.87 -1.94 -9.13
N PHE A 771 4.67 -1.53 -8.14
CA PHE A 771 4.54 -0.23 -7.47
C PHE A 771 5.23 0.86 -8.30
N ALA A 772 4.69 1.16 -9.48
CA ALA A 772 5.12 2.29 -10.30
C ALA A 772 4.30 3.55 -9.96
N ASN A 773 4.90 4.73 -10.11
CA ASN A 773 4.19 6.02 -10.00
C ASN A 773 3.21 6.28 -11.17
N ASP A 774 3.13 5.37 -12.14
CA ASP A 774 2.22 5.43 -13.26
C ASP A 774 0.96 4.58 -12.96
N PRO A 775 -0.22 5.21 -12.79
CA PRO A 775 -1.45 4.49 -12.44
C PRO A 775 -1.94 3.52 -13.53
N PHE A 776 -1.41 3.60 -14.75
CA PHE A 776 -1.76 2.71 -15.86
C PHE A 776 -0.75 1.59 -16.09
N ARG A 777 0.45 1.65 -15.50
CA ARG A 777 1.53 0.65 -15.68
C ARG A 777 1.84 -0.06 -14.36
N ILE A 778 0.83 -0.74 -13.84
CA ILE A 778 0.82 -1.32 -12.48
C ILE A 778 0.89 -2.85 -12.45
N ALA A 779 1.06 -3.51 -13.60
CA ALA A 779 1.22 -4.96 -13.66
C ALA A 779 2.39 -5.37 -14.55
N SER A 780 2.99 -6.51 -14.23
CA SER A 780 4.00 -7.18 -15.04
C SER A 780 3.78 -8.70 -15.05
N GLY A 781 4.46 -9.39 -15.96
CA GLY A 781 4.37 -10.85 -16.12
C GLY A 781 3.91 -11.28 -17.51
N GLU A 782 4.22 -12.54 -17.83
CA GLU A 782 3.86 -13.24 -19.06
C GLU A 782 2.89 -14.40 -18.75
N GLY A 783 2.38 -15.07 -19.78
CA GLY A 783 1.50 -16.25 -19.62
C GLY A 783 -0.01 -15.96 -19.75
N ASN A 784 -0.39 -14.72 -20.03
CA ASN A 784 -1.77 -14.35 -20.38
C ASN A 784 -2.06 -14.48 -21.89
N HIS A 785 -1.09 -14.92 -22.68
CA HIS A 785 -1.20 -15.03 -24.14
C HIS A 785 -0.56 -16.32 -24.65
N PHE A 786 -1.08 -16.88 -25.76
CA PHE A 786 -0.43 -18.02 -26.45
C PHE A 786 0.81 -17.60 -27.26
N ILE A 787 0.94 -16.29 -27.51
CA ILE A 787 2.08 -15.66 -28.19
C ILE A 787 3.17 -15.38 -27.14
N ALA A 788 4.38 -15.88 -27.39
CA ALA A 788 5.53 -15.62 -26.52
C ALA A 788 6.02 -14.18 -26.65
N ASP A 789 6.52 -13.61 -25.54
CA ASP A 789 7.05 -12.24 -25.46
C ASP A 789 6.07 -11.17 -25.98
N TYR A 790 4.78 -11.38 -25.70
CA TYR A 790 3.71 -10.55 -26.25
C TYR A 790 3.78 -9.10 -25.74
N ARG A 791 4.32 -8.86 -24.54
CA ARG A 791 4.52 -7.51 -23.99
C ARG A 791 5.96 -7.00 -24.09
N GLY A 792 6.92 -7.78 -24.56
CA GLY A 792 8.32 -7.33 -24.67
C GLY A 792 8.94 -6.95 -23.31
N GLY A 793 8.49 -7.58 -22.23
CA GLY A 793 8.86 -7.24 -20.84
C GLY A 793 8.31 -5.90 -20.32
N ARG A 794 7.45 -5.19 -21.06
CA ARG A 794 6.89 -3.90 -20.63
C ARG A 794 5.76 -4.07 -19.61
N PRO A 795 5.66 -3.19 -18.59
CA PRO A 795 4.53 -3.19 -17.68
C PRO A 795 3.23 -2.86 -18.41
N TRP A 796 2.09 -3.24 -17.83
CA TRP A 796 0.77 -3.13 -18.46
C TRP A 796 -0.35 -2.83 -17.48
N CYS A 797 -1.50 -2.40 -18.01
CA CYS A 797 -2.71 -2.13 -17.26
C CYS A 797 -3.58 -3.39 -17.13
N PRO A 798 -3.88 -3.88 -15.91
CA PRO A 798 -4.82 -4.96 -15.72
C PRO A 798 -6.20 -4.68 -16.36
N PRO A 799 -6.85 -5.68 -16.97
CA PRO A 799 -8.17 -5.50 -17.55
C PRO A 799 -9.22 -5.20 -16.48
N SER A 800 -10.11 -4.25 -16.78
CA SER A 800 -11.26 -3.95 -15.94
C SER A 800 -12.41 -4.90 -16.27
N LEU A 801 -12.47 -6.06 -15.59
CA LEU A 801 -13.53 -7.05 -15.82
C LEU A 801 -14.94 -6.50 -15.58
N ARG A 802 -15.08 -5.51 -14.68
CA ARG A 802 -16.32 -4.76 -14.50
C ARG A 802 -16.76 -4.10 -15.81
N ASP A 803 -15.87 -3.34 -16.43
CA ASP A 803 -16.19 -2.56 -17.62
C ASP A 803 -16.38 -3.49 -18.84
N ILE A 804 -15.56 -4.55 -18.94
CA ILE A 804 -15.67 -5.58 -19.98
C ILE A 804 -16.99 -6.35 -19.86
N GLY A 805 -17.34 -6.80 -18.65
CA GLY A 805 -18.59 -7.50 -18.40
C GLY A 805 -19.80 -6.65 -18.76
N ALA A 806 -19.82 -5.37 -18.36
CA ALA A 806 -20.90 -4.46 -18.73
C ALA A 806 -21.02 -4.28 -20.25
N GLY A 807 -19.91 -4.00 -20.94
CA GLY A 807 -19.88 -3.86 -22.39
C GLY A 807 -20.34 -5.13 -23.12
N PHE A 808 -19.82 -6.29 -22.75
CA PHE A 808 -20.19 -7.56 -23.38
C PHE A 808 -21.66 -7.93 -23.17
N HIS A 809 -22.21 -7.64 -22.00
CA HIS A 809 -23.64 -7.81 -21.76
C HIS A 809 -24.47 -6.91 -22.68
N ILE A 810 -24.08 -5.64 -22.80
CA ILE A 810 -24.72 -4.68 -23.68
C ILE A 810 -24.68 -5.16 -25.14
N ALA A 811 -23.50 -5.57 -25.64
CA ALA A 811 -23.36 -6.09 -27.00
C ALA A 811 -24.26 -7.31 -27.23
N ARG A 812 -24.27 -8.25 -26.28
CA ARG A 812 -25.14 -9.43 -26.35
C ARG A 812 -26.61 -9.03 -26.52
N ARG A 813 -27.10 -8.13 -25.66
CA ARG A 813 -28.50 -7.68 -25.68
C ARG A 813 -28.86 -6.93 -26.96
N VAL A 814 -27.94 -6.11 -27.48
CA VAL A 814 -28.15 -5.42 -28.76
C VAL A 814 -28.24 -6.42 -29.92
N MET A 815 -27.40 -7.45 -29.95
CA MET A 815 -27.48 -8.49 -31.00
C MET A 815 -28.75 -9.32 -30.88
N GLU A 816 -29.11 -9.77 -29.66
CA GLU A 816 -30.33 -10.55 -29.38
C GLU A 816 -31.60 -9.76 -29.78
N ALA A 817 -31.60 -8.43 -29.65
CA ALA A 817 -32.72 -7.57 -30.04
C ALA A 817 -33.00 -7.56 -31.56
N GLU A 818 -32.01 -7.97 -32.37
CA GLU A 818 -32.09 -8.01 -33.84
C GLU A 818 -31.91 -9.45 -34.37
N ASP A 819 -32.34 -10.46 -33.59
CA ASP A 819 -32.27 -11.89 -33.92
C ASP A 819 -30.85 -12.43 -34.18
N GLY A 820 -29.83 -11.72 -33.69
CA GLY A 820 -28.42 -12.11 -33.75
C GLY A 820 -27.92 -12.85 -32.52
N PHE A 821 -26.63 -13.19 -32.49
CA PHE A 821 -26.00 -13.81 -31.33
C PHE A 821 -24.54 -13.39 -31.13
N VAL A 822 -24.09 -13.52 -29.88
CA VAL A 822 -22.66 -13.58 -29.52
C VAL A 822 -22.43 -14.86 -28.72
N ARG A 823 -21.60 -15.77 -29.22
CA ARG A 823 -21.35 -17.09 -28.63
C ARG A 823 -19.86 -17.31 -28.37
N ASN A 824 -19.54 -18.05 -27.32
CA ASN A 824 -18.17 -18.43 -27.00
C ASN A 824 -17.83 -19.78 -27.62
N ALA A 825 -16.89 -19.82 -28.56
CA ALA A 825 -16.38 -21.02 -29.21
C ALA A 825 -14.98 -21.41 -28.70
N SER A 826 -14.48 -20.79 -27.64
CA SER A 826 -13.18 -21.15 -27.04
C SER A 826 -13.24 -22.57 -26.47
N ARG A 827 -12.17 -23.36 -26.62
CA ARG A 827 -12.09 -24.73 -26.05
C ARG A 827 -11.84 -24.76 -24.53
N GLY A 828 -11.73 -23.59 -23.89
CA GLY A 828 -11.51 -23.41 -22.46
C GLY A 828 -11.85 -21.99 -22.01
N GLY A 829 -11.19 -21.53 -20.94
CA GLY A 829 -11.38 -20.18 -20.38
C GLY A 829 -12.67 -20.04 -19.55
N ARG A 830 -12.84 -18.86 -18.94
CA ARG A 830 -13.92 -18.52 -18.00
C ARG A 830 -14.92 -17.50 -18.55
N LEU A 831 -14.96 -17.28 -19.86
CA LEU A 831 -15.92 -16.38 -20.51
C LEU A 831 -17.31 -17.03 -20.60
N GLU A 832 -17.99 -17.20 -19.46
CA GLU A 832 -19.28 -17.90 -19.35
C GLU A 832 -20.50 -17.00 -19.56
N MET A 833 -20.31 -15.71 -19.77
CA MET A 833 -21.43 -14.78 -19.99
C MET A 833 -22.10 -14.93 -21.37
N PHE A 834 -21.42 -15.58 -22.31
CA PHE A 834 -21.95 -15.97 -23.60
C PHE A 834 -22.18 -17.46 -23.63
N ALA A 835 -23.25 -17.91 -24.28
CA ALA A 835 -23.50 -19.33 -24.46
C ALA A 835 -22.31 -19.97 -25.18
N ARG A 836 -21.82 -21.08 -24.62
CA ARG A 836 -20.70 -21.82 -25.19
C ARG A 836 -21.19 -22.77 -26.27
N GLU A 837 -20.48 -22.80 -27.39
CA GLU A 837 -20.70 -23.72 -28.50
C GLU A 837 -19.39 -24.45 -28.81
N GLU A 838 -19.47 -25.74 -29.13
CA GLU A 838 -18.29 -26.52 -29.49
C GLU A 838 -17.64 -25.94 -30.74
N PHE A 839 -16.32 -25.70 -30.67
CA PHE A 839 -15.58 -25.02 -31.74
C PHE A 839 -15.81 -25.66 -33.12
N ASP A 840 -15.72 -26.99 -33.19
CA ASP A 840 -15.83 -27.72 -34.45
C ASP A 840 -17.25 -27.61 -35.05
N ALA A 841 -18.28 -27.53 -34.21
CA ALA A 841 -19.67 -27.32 -34.64
C ALA A 841 -19.89 -25.88 -35.13
N ALA A 842 -19.35 -24.89 -34.38
CA ALA A 842 -19.42 -23.49 -34.74
C ALA A 842 -18.74 -23.20 -36.09
N VAL A 843 -17.56 -23.80 -36.35
CA VAL A 843 -16.85 -23.67 -37.63
C VAL A 843 -17.67 -24.24 -38.78
N ALA A 844 -18.27 -25.41 -38.60
CA ALA A 844 -19.09 -26.06 -39.62
C ALA A 844 -20.39 -25.29 -39.94
N GLY A 845 -20.96 -24.59 -38.96
CA GLY A 845 -22.18 -23.79 -39.11
C GLY A 845 -21.97 -22.33 -39.52
N SER A 846 -20.73 -21.83 -39.54
CA SER A 846 -20.37 -20.42 -39.81
C SER A 846 -19.99 -20.10 -41.24
#